data_AF-A0A9W6PVB5-F1
#
_entry.id   AF-A0A9W6PVB5-F1
#
_cell.length_a   1.000
_cell.length_b   1.000
_cell.length_c   1.000
_cell.angle_alpha   90.00
_cell.angle_beta   90.00
_cell.angle_gamma   90.00
#
_symmetry.space_group_name_H-M   'P 1'
#
loop_
_entity.id
_entity.type
_entity.pdbx_description
1 polymer ?
#
loop_
_entity_poly.entity_id
_entity_poly.type
_entity_poly.pdbx_seq_one_letter_code
_entity_poly.pdbx_strand_id
1 'polypeptide(L)'
;MLLTVHKCEPGTADAAQGAEAAPVKTVLFHPVGSGDLIFSQKSSLEVPADFIEGLDAARRGDRPLRKVFDGLAAAGLDVDAVVLLGTVNSHRPGVKPYAAHAHDLRRALCHLPSAFGRQSSPVHVRVAEIAEPTIRHSVGPCRAVLADMKPAECLLTFGAGSFALGVGALMAALEADVPATLVPVDDVASAYRLTDLIDPRDRLYDWLLRHRFWDELAELDPDGAEIWRLLAARQRADTGPAVQAAQTCGVAGLTSGQLAKLAELWPTVQAAFFERAARGEVIDQSLLRAWFGEQLSRRLEREREKLPRQTREAITDLVARLTRRDVERGTATLIRRARQRLPRTVTGQCAAMLRDTDLEQFYAAAATHNARFSGPLPATVIEQAEAWERGDLVPRLVSSRNRTAWPVLGSGDVLVLMGVGLPRDDRDFDRQDMEALRKVISWASACRDGLPRRGRVRLRLLASSESADRARTLATWARSFLSEVDGEAEVVSPLPTGPGDVDEVRARIRTALEAAGPPTGRSGSGSLRDVDEVILIINPGKPVIGHGMIAAGVEWSLTAACILRVGELSRDRGVQPILRKGGRVLRRLGADPLVARLAKGALQRLDVLTALRLLEQGSPRVDSVREATARLHRHLYGDPDPAVDLAARRTLARQRLYLVTRVLSAEPWPACHLAIESLRPSLFDWQTWQHIKATSPALRELERLRNASPYAHLLDKLRQRRDAAVLPPTKHHIAQLLARAIADLGGNDHTGKDDALFLQYERVWAELHRLAASLP
;
A
#
# COMPACT_ATOMS: atom_id res chain seq x y z
N MET A 1 34.34 41.88 -71.62
CA MET A 1 33.56 43.13 -71.81
C MET A 1 32.19 42.88 -71.18
N LEU A 2 31.99 43.24 -69.89
CA LEU A 2 31.62 44.59 -69.39
C LEU A 2 30.09 44.79 -69.54
N LEU A 3 29.26 45.12 -68.53
CA LEU A 3 29.42 45.90 -67.28
C LEU A 3 28.16 45.74 -66.38
N THR A 4 28.31 45.36 -65.09
CA THR A 4 28.06 46.13 -63.82
C THR A 4 26.64 46.66 -63.55
N VAL A 5 25.94 46.38 -62.43
CA VAL A 5 26.16 46.62 -60.96
C VAL A 5 25.73 48.03 -60.48
N HIS A 6 24.77 48.07 -59.53
CA HIS A 6 24.67 48.87 -58.27
C HIS A 6 23.27 48.59 -57.65
N LYS A 7 23.01 48.01 -56.45
CA LYS A 7 23.49 48.04 -55.04
C LYS A 7 22.84 49.13 -54.15
N CYS A 8 22.25 48.68 -53.02
CA CYS A 8 22.04 49.29 -51.67
C CYS A 8 20.60 49.07 -51.15
N GLU A 9 20.28 48.67 -49.91
CA GLU A 9 20.95 48.10 -48.72
C GLU A 9 19.83 47.64 -47.73
N PRO A 10 20.11 46.84 -46.69
CA PRO A 10 19.13 46.11 -45.88
C PRO A 10 18.67 46.88 -44.63
N GLY A 11 17.35 46.90 -44.38
CA GLY A 11 16.74 47.47 -43.17
C GLY A 11 16.39 46.39 -42.13
N THR A 12 17.27 46.26 -41.13
CA THR A 12 17.01 45.87 -39.73
C THR A 12 16.05 44.70 -39.46
N ALA A 13 16.66 43.52 -39.27
CA ALA A 13 16.10 42.46 -38.44
C ALA A 13 15.94 42.99 -37.00
N ASP A 14 14.70 42.98 -36.49
CA ASP A 14 14.43 43.26 -35.09
C ASP A 14 14.90 42.08 -34.24
N ALA A 15 15.98 42.33 -33.52
CA ALA A 15 16.54 41.45 -32.52
C ALA A 15 15.62 41.43 -31.29
N ALA A 16 14.72 40.46 -31.23
CA ALA A 16 14.14 40.00 -29.96
C ALA A 16 14.91 38.76 -29.47
N GLN A 17 16.20 38.94 -29.18
CA GLN A 17 17.00 37.98 -28.42
C GLN A 17 16.89 38.31 -26.92
N GLY A 18 16.39 37.36 -26.14
CA GLY A 18 16.84 37.15 -24.76
C GLY A 18 16.28 38.07 -23.69
N ALA A 19 14.97 38.29 -23.62
CA ALA A 19 14.36 38.52 -22.31
C ALA A 19 14.28 37.16 -21.62
N GLU A 20 15.16 36.91 -20.66
CA GLU A 20 15.03 35.79 -19.72
C GLU A 20 13.65 35.91 -19.08
N ALA A 21 12.70 35.08 -19.51
CA ALA A 21 11.32 35.17 -19.07
C ALA A 21 11.30 35.04 -17.55
N ALA A 22 10.65 36.00 -16.87
CA ALA A 22 10.53 35.98 -15.42
C ALA A 22 10.06 34.60 -14.96
N PRO A 23 10.61 34.05 -13.85
CA PRO A 23 10.26 32.72 -13.38
C PRO A 23 8.75 32.66 -13.13
N VAL A 24 8.09 31.72 -13.79
CA VAL A 24 6.65 31.47 -13.64
C VAL A 24 6.40 30.97 -12.22
N LYS A 25 5.65 31.72 -11.40
CA LYS A 25 5.32 31.30 -10.03
C LYS A 25 4.03 30.49 -10.02
N THR A 26 3.01 30.95 -10.73
CA THR A 26 1.65 30.36 -10.71
C THR A 26 1.20 29.95 -12.12
N VAL A 27 0.83 28.68 -12.27
CA VAL A 27 0.29 28.14 -13.54
C VAL A 27 -1.18 27.73 -13.36
N LEU A 28 -2.06 28.24 -14.20
CA LEU A 28 -3.47 27.84 -14.27
C LEU A 28 -3.68 26.75 -15.33
N PHE A 29 -4.08 25.55 -14.91
CA PHE A 29 -4.57 24.50 -15.81
C PHE A 29 -6.08 24.59 -15.99
N HIS A 30 -6.53 24.64 -17.24
CA HIS A 30 -7.92 24.80 -17.59
C HIS A 30 -8.37 23.75 -18.62
N PRO A 31 -9.24 22.79 -18.23
CA PRO A 31 -9.85 21.84 -19.16
C PRO A 31 -10.80 22.54 -20.15
N VAL A 32 -10.52 22.37 -21.44
CA VAL A 32 -11.34 22.90 -22.53
C VAL A 32 -12.29 21.81 -23.02
N GLY A 33 -13.59 22.08 -23.01
CA GLY A 33 -14.60 21.26 -23.65
C GLY A 33 -15.97 21.30 -22.97
N SER A 34 -16.90 20.48 -23.47
CA SER A 34 -18.15 20.21 -22.76
C SER A 34 -17.88 19.23 -21.61
N GLY A 35 -18.48 19.48 -20.44
CA GLY A 35 -18.23 18.65 -19.26
C GLY A 35 -18.56 17.17 -19.45
N ASP A 36 -17.97 16.28 -18.65
CA ASP A 36 -18.21 14.82 -18.75
C ASP A 36 -19.69 14.43 -18.49
N LEU A 37 -20.47 15.35 -17.91
CA LEU A 37 -21.90 15.21 -17.62
C LEU A 37 -22.81 15.50 -18.82
N ILE A 38 -22.26 15.82 -19.99
CA ILE A 38 -23.05 16.31 -21.13
C ILE A 38 -23.09 15.29 -22.28
N PHE A 39 -23.47 14.05 -21.94
CA PHE A 39 -23.89 13.04 -22.91
C PHE A 39 -25.42 12.86 -22.95
N SER A 40 -26.21 13.87 -22.58
CA SER A 40 -27.50 13.97 -23.23
C SER A 40 -27.21 14.32 -24.70
N GLN A 41 -27.87 13.67 -25.65
CA GLN A 41 -27.82 14.07 -27.07
C GLN A 41 -28.26 15.53 -27.30
N LYS A 42 -28.61 16.27 -26.24
CA LYS A 42 -29.08 17.65 -26.21
C LYS A 42 -27.97 18.70 -26.01
N SER A 43 -26.68 18.36 -25.91
CA SER A 43 -25.64 19.37 -26.15
C SER A 43 -25.50 19.64 -27.64
N SER A 44 -26.37 20.50 -28.13
CA SER A 44 -26.29 21.17 -29.42
C SER A 44 -25.12 22.17 -29.52
N LEU A 45 -24.25 22.24 -28.50
CA LEU A 45 -23.11 23.13 -28.51
C LEU A 45 -21.96 22.46 -29.28
N GLU A 46 -21.89 22.76 -30.57
CA GLU A 46 -20.72 22.48 -31.44
C GLU A 46 -19.45 23.23 -30.96
N VAL A 47 -19.60 24.13 -29.99
CA VAL A 47 -18.63 25.13 -29.56
C VAL A 47 -18.49 25.08 -28.02
N PRO A 48 -17.25 25.05 -27.45
CA PRO A 48 -17.05 25.01 -26.00
C PRO A 48 -17.66 26.20 -25.26
N ALA A 49 -17.92 26.06 -23.94
CA ALA A 49 -18.50 27.11 -23.11
C ALA A 49 -17.66 28.41 -23.07
N ASP A 50 -16.35 28.33 -23.26
CA ASP A 50 -15.48 29.52 -23.37
C ASP A 50 -15.65 30.31 -24.68
N PHE A 51 -16.39 29.74 -25.64
CA PHE A 51 -16.65 30.31 -26.95
C PHE A 51 -18.13 30.66 -27.20
N ILE A 52 -19.01 30.66 -26.19
CA ILE A 52 -20.45 31.01 -26.33
C ILE A 52 -20.61 32.11 -27.39
N GLU A 53 -21.15 31.74 -28.56
CA GLU A 53 -21.23 32.60 -29.73
C GLU A 53 -22.30 33.69 -29.51
N GLY A 54 -21.94 34.91 -29.88
CA GLY A 54 -22.80 36.08 -29.81
C GLY A 54 -22.00 37.33 -29.45
N LEU A 55 -22.09 38.35 -30.31
CA LEU A 55 -21.59 39.71 -30.05
C LEU A 55 -22.35 40.43 -28.92
N ASP A 56 -23.26 39.76 -28.21
CA ASP A 56 -23.91 40.30 -27.02
C ASP A 56 -22.88 40.47 -25.90
N ALA A 57 -22.46 41.72 -25.71
CA ALA A 57 -21.61 42.14 -24.58
C ALA A 57 -22.16 41.66 -23.22
N ALA A 58 -23.48 41.44 -23.12
CA ALA A 58 -24.18 40.99 -21.93
C ALA A 58 -23.81 39.55 -21.47
N ARG A 59 -23.36 38.66 -22.36
CA ARG A 59 -23.04 37.24 -22.02
C ARG A 59 -21.53 36.94 -21.93
N ARG A 60 -20.66 37.95 -22.10
CA ARG A 60 -19.20 37.76 -21.99
C ARG A 60 -18.78 37.36 -20.57
N GLY A 61 -19.53 37.80 -19.55
CA GLY A 61 -19.32 37.42 -18.15
C GLY A 61 -19.62 35.95 -17.84
N ASP A 62 -20.31 35.24 -18.74
CA ASP A 62 -20.67 33.83 -18.52
C ASP A 62 -19.55 32.85 -18.93
N ARG A 63 -18.49 33.34 -19.58
CA ARG A 63 -17.36 32.51 -20.03
C ARG A 63 -16.58 31.95 -18.82
N PRO A 64 -16.38 30.63 -18.73
CA PRO A 64 -15.66 30.00 -17.62
C PRO A 64 -14.31 30.64 -17.30
N LEU A 65 -13.44 30.80 -18.29
CA LEU A 65 -12.10 31.33 -18.08
C LEU A 65 -12.10 32.81 -17.69
N ARG A 66 -13.10 33.59 -18.16
CA ARG A 66 -13.30 34.99 -17.75
C ARG A 66 -13.67 35.07 -16.27
N LYS A 67 -14.65 34.28 -15.83
CA LYS A 67 -15.07 34.21 -14.41
C LYS A 67 -13.89 33.85 -13.51
N VAL A 68 -13.09 32.86 -13.92
CA VAL A 68 -11.90 32.46 -13.17
C VAL A 68 -10.91 33.61 -13.05
N PHE A 69 -10.58 34.31 -14.14
CA PHE A 69 -9.64 35.43 -14.05
C PHE A 69 -10.17 36.60 -13.22
N ASP A 70 -11.44 36.97 -13.37
CA ASP A 70 -12.05 38.05 -12.58
C ASP A 70 -12.09 37.68 -11.10
N GLY A 71 -12.45 36.43 -10.77
CA GLY A 71 -12.47 35.93 -9.40
C GLY A 71 -11.07 35.84 -8.77
N LEU A 72 -10.07 35.38 -9.52
CA LEU A 72 -8.68 35.31 -9.03
C LEU A 72 -8.10 36.71 -8.82
N ALA A 73 -8.37 37.65 -9.73
CA ALA A 73 -7.97 39.05 -9.57
C ALA A 73 -8.63 39.69 -8.33
N ALA A 74 -9.92 39.43 -8.09
CA ALA A 74 -10.62 39.89 -6.89
C ALA A 74 -10.06 39.29 -5.59
N ALA A 75 -9.54 38.06 -5.65
CA ALA A 75 -8.87 37.39 -4.54
C ALA A 75 -7.39 37.80 -4.37
N GLY A 76 -6.85 38.67 -5.24
CA GLY A 76 -5.45 39.08 -5.22
C GLY A 76 -4.48 37.95 -5.61
N LEU A 77 -4.94 36.98 -6.39
CA LEU A 77 -4.14 35.85 -6.87
C LEU A 77 -3.73 36.07 -8.34
N ASP A 78 -2.44 36.34 -8.55
CA ASP A 78 -1.88 36.52 -9.89
C ASP A 78 -1.60 35.16 -10.57
N VAL A 79 -1.92 35.11 -11.87
CA VAL A 79 -1.66 33.95 -12.74
C VAL A 79 -0.67 34.35 -13.82
N ASP A 80 0.56 33.85 -13.69
CA ASP A 80 1.67 34.12 -14.60
C ASP A 80 1.48 33.41 -15.95
N ALA A 81 1.03 32.15 -15.91
CA ALA A 81 0.86 31.32 -17.10
C ALA A 81 -0.42 30.46 -17.08
N VAL A 82 -0.91 30.13 -18.27
CA VAL A 82 -2.15 29.39 -18.51
C VAL A 82 -1.87 28.19 -19.41
N VAL A 83 -2.39 27.03 -19.02
CA VAL A 83 -2.26 25.77 -19.75
C VAL A 83 -3.66 25.26 -20.07
N LEU A 84 -4.01 25.28 -21.36
CA LEU A 84 -5.29 24.83 -21.86
C LEU A 84 -5.20 23.33 -22.18
N LEU A 85 -6.03 22.52 -21.54
CA LEU A 85 -6.06 21.08 -21.73
C LEU A 85 -7.14 20.73 -22.75
N GLY A 86 -6.75 20.23 -23.92
CA GLY A 86 -7.69 19.90 -24.99
C GLY A 86 -7.43 18.51 -25.56
N THR A 87 -8.51 17.76 -25.81
CA THR A 87 -8.38 16.41 -26.36
C THR A 87 -8.25 16.41 -27.89
N VAL A 88 -7.41 15.52 -28.43
CA VAL A 88 -7.19 15.38 -29.89
C VAL A 88 -8.15 14.40 -30.55
N ASN A 89 -8.85 13.58 -29.76
CA ASN A 89 -9.85 12.66 -30.29
C ASN A 89 -11.08 13.43 -30.81
N SER A 90 -11.55 13.05 -32.00
CA SER A 90 -12.80 13.55 -32.58
C SER A 90 -13.97 12.71 -32.07
N HIS A 91 -14.92 13.35 -31.39
CA HIS A 91 -16.08 12.68 -30.81
C HIS A 91 -17.13 12.27 -31.85
N ARG A 92 -17.15 12.94 -33.01
CA ARG A 92 -17.98 12.64 -34.19
C ARG A 92 -17.25 13.02 -35.47
N PRO A 93 -17.50 12.34 -36.61
CA PRO A 93 -17.05 12.81 -37.92
C PRO A 93 -17.51 14.25 -38.17
N GLY A 94 -16.61 15.14 -38.61
CA GLY A 94 -16.92 16.54 -38.92
C GLY A 94 -16.85 17.52 -37.74
N VAL A 95 -16.70 17.06 -36.49
CA VAL A 95 -16.56 17.94 -35.32
C VAL A 95 -15.09 18.19 -35.00
N LYS A 96 -14.75 19.47 -34.77
CA LYS A 96 -13.40 19.91 -34.40
C LYS A 96 -13.00 19.37 -33.01
N PRO A 97 -11.79 18.78 -32.84
CA PRO A 97 -11.32 18.33 -31.53
C PRO A 97 -11.13 19.49 -30.53
N TYR A 98 -11.25 19.21 -29.23
CA TYR A 98 -11.07 20.22 -28.19
C TYR A 98 -9.66 20.79 -28.12
N ALA A 99 -8.63 20.04 -28.52
CA ALA A 99 -7.27 20.56 -28.71
C ALA A 99 -7.23 21.74 -29.69
N ALA A 100 -7.99 21.65 -30.78
CA ALA A 100 -8.03 22.70 -31.78
C ALA A 100 -8.83 23.93 -31.29
N HIS A 101 -9.84 23.73 -30.42
CA HIS A 101 -10.48 24.83 -29.69
C HIS A 101 -9.55 25.47 -28.66
N ALA A 102 -8.72 24.68 -27.96
CA ALA A 102 -7.70 25.20 -27.05
C ALA A 102 -6.67 26.08 -27.78
N HIS A 103 -6.27 25.71 -29.00
CA HIS A 103 -5.42 26.57 -29.83
C HIS A 103 -6.10 27.88 -30.25
N ASP A 104 -7.41 27.85 -30.53
CA ASP A 104 -8.17 29.07 -30.79
C ASP A 104 -8.26 29.98 -29.54
N LEU A 105 -8.48 29.40 -28.35
CA LEU A 105 -8.49 30.14 -27.08
C LEU A 105 -7.11 30.75 -26.80
N ARG A 106 -6.04 30.00 -27.04
CA ARG A 106 -4.68 30.52 -26.92
C ARG A 106 -4.50 31.76 -27.79
N ARG A 107 -4.91 31.73 -29.07
CA ARG A 107 -4.83 32.90 -29.96
C ARG A 107 -5.63 34.08 -29.41
N ALA A 108 -6.84 33.83 -28.91
CA ALA A 108 -7.68 34.87 -28.34
C ALA A 108 -7.06 35.49 -27.07
N LEU A 109 -6.52 34.69 -26.15
CA LEU A 109 -5.84 35.18 -24.94
C LEU A 109 -4.58 36.02 -25.23
N CYS A 110 -3.91 35.73 -26.35
CA CYS A 110 -2.68 36.44 -26.75
C CYS A 110 -2.95 37.76 -27.48
N HIS A 111 -4.09 37.86 -28.20
CA HIS A 111 -4.32 38.95 -29.16
C HIS A 111 -5.61 39.75 -28.92
N LEU A 112 -6.52 39.31 -28.05
CA LEU A 112 -7.83 39.94 -27.81
C LEU A 112 -8.05 40.24 -26.32
N PRO A 113 -7.49 41.34 -25.77
CA PRO A 113 -7.57 41.68 -24.35
C PRO A 113 -9.02 41.75 -23.82
N SER A 114 -9.95 42.23 -24.66
CA SER A 114 -11.36 42.46 -24.29
C SER A 114 -12.21 41.19 -24.21
N ALA A 115 -11.71 40.03 -24.67
CA ALA A 115 -12.47 38.79 -24.70
C ALA A 115 -12.49 38.06 -23.35
N PHE A 116 -11.40 38.19 -22.59
CA PHE A 116 -11.21 37.57 -21.26
C PHE A 116 -10.80 38.61 -20.21
N GLY A 117 -10.80 39.90 -20.58
CA GLY A 117 -10.37 41.09 -19.83
C GLY A 117 -8.96 41.03 -19.22
N ARG A 118 -8.11 40.19 -19.81
CA ARG A 118 -6.64 40.25 -19.71
C ARG A 118 -6.04 39.84 -21.04
N GLN A 119 -4.85 40.36 -21.33
CA GLN A 119 -4.00 39.87 -22.40
C GLN A 119 -2.81 39.12 -21.76
N SER A 120 -2.53 37.92 -22.25
CA SER A 120 -1.41 37.12 -21.78
C SER A 120 -0.31 37.06 -22.86
N SER A 121 0.96 37.01 -22.43
CA SER A 121 2.07 36.78 -23.36
C SER A 121 1.92 35.41 -24.03
N PRO A 122 2.21 35.27 -25.35
CA PRO A 122 2.20 33.99 -26.06
C PRO A 122 3.11 32.92 -25.45
N VAL A 123 4.16 33.35 -24.73
CA VAL A 123 5.10 32.47 -24.02
C VAL A 123 4.47 31.86 -22.76
N HIS A 124 3.48 32.56 -22.20
CA HIS A 124 2.79 32.20 -20.96
C HIS A 124 1.44 31.49 -21.21
N VAL A 125 1.04 31.23 -22.45
CA VAL A 125 -0.17 30.46 -22.77
C VAL A 125 0.19 29.24 -23.61
N ARG A 126 -0.02 28.05 -23.05
CA ARG A 126 0.26 26.77 -23.70
C ARG A 126 -1.00 25.95 -23.90
N VAL A 127 -0.94 25.08 -24.90
CA VAL A 127 -1.95 24.02 -25.11
C VAL A 127 -1.26 22.69 -24.81
N ALA A 128 -1.83 21.92 -23.89
CA ALA A 128 -1.45 20.54 -23.69
C ALA A 128 -2.47 19.66 -24.42
N GLU A 129 -2.00 18.99 -25.47
CA GLU A 129 -2.81 18.09 -26.28
C GLU A 129 -2.89 16.71 -25.62
N ILE A 130 -4.12 16.21 -25.45
CA ILE A 130 -4.39 15.01 -24.68
C ILE A 130 -5.08 13.99 -25.58
N ALA A 131 -4.60 12.73 -25.58
CA ALA A 131 -5.11 11.70 -26.48
C ALA A 131 -6.63 11.45 -26.32
N GLU A 132 -7.07 11.28 -25.08
CA GLU A 132 -8.47 10.98 -24.72
C GLU A 132 -8.85 11.72 -23.42
N PRO A 133 -10.15 11.95 -23.14
CA PRO A 133 -10.62 12.56 -21.89
C PRO A 133 -10.49 11.58 -20.70
N THR A 134 -9.26 11.25 -20.33
CA THR A 134 -8.95 10.32 -19.25
C THR A 134 -7.79 10.82 -18.39
N ILE A 135 -7.80 10.45 -17.10
CA ILE A 135 -6.77 10.79 -16.12
C ILE A 135 -5.41 10.31 -16.61
N ARG A 136 -5.34 9.07 -17.12
CA ARG A 136 -4.08 8.49 -17.60
C ARG A 136 -3.44 9.29 -18.73
N HIS A 137 -4.25 9.76 -19.69
CA HIS A 137 -3.72 10.47 -20.85
C HIS A 137 -3.34 11.92 -20.53
N SER A 138 -3.91 12.52 -19.48
CA SER A 138 -3.58 13.89 -19.06
C SER A 138 -2.34 13.99 -18.18
N VAL A 139 -2.02 12.97 -17.37
CA VAL A 139 -0.84 13.01 -16.47
C VAL A 139 0.46 13.31 -17.21
N GLY A 140 0.74 12.62 -18.32
CA GLY A 140 1.99 12.77 -19.08
C GLY A 140 2.21 14.19 -19.63
N PRO A 141 1.26 14.74 -20.43
CA PRO A 141 1.32 16.11 -20.92
C PRO A 141 1.40 17.16 -19.81
N CYS A 142 0.58 17.05 -18.76
CA CYS A 142 0.61 18.01 -17.65
C CYS A 142 1.95 17.98 -16.91
N ARG A 143 2.51 16.79 -16.67
CA ARG A 143 3.82 16.63 -16.04
C ARG A 143 4.94 17.23 -16.89
N ALA A 144 4.88 17.10 -18.21
CA ALA A 144 5.86 17.73 -19.10
C ALA A 144 5.84 19.25 -18.97
N VAL A 145 4.65 19.85 -18.85
CA VAL A 145 4.51 21.30 -18.62
C VAL A 145 5.06 21.72 -17.26
N LEU A 146 4.72 20.98 -16.19
CA LEU A 146 5.23 21.26 -14.84
C LEU A 146 6.76 21.14 -14.75
N ALA A 147 7.34 20.13 -15.41
CA ALA A 147 8.79 19.93 -15.44
C ALA A 147 9.55 21.04 -16.18
N ASP A 148 8.92 21.59 -17.22
CA ASP A 148 9.50 22.68 -18.02
C ASP A 148 9.35 24.05 -17.34
N MET A 149 8.17 24.38 -16.83
CA MET A 149 7.90 25.68 -16.19
C MET A 149 8.39 25.77 -14.74
N LYS A 150 8.43 24.65 -14.02
CA LYS A 150 8.76 24.55 -12.58
C LYS A 150 8.03 25.59 -11.72
N PRO A 151 6.69 25.66 -11.80
CA PRO A 151 5.94 26.65 -11.03
C PRO A 151 6.02 26.36 -9.53
N ALA A 152 5.93 27.42 -8.72
CA ALA A 152 5.81 27.31 -7.27
C ALA A 152 4.44 26.75 -6.85
N GLU A 153 3.39 26.98 -7.64
CA GLU A 153 2.04 26.47 -7.43
C GLU A 153 1.29 26.31 -8.76
N CYS A 154 0.35 25.36 -8.80
CA CYS A 154 -0.64 25.30 -9.86
C CYS A 154 -2.07 25.51 -9.34
N LEU A 155 -2.86 26.21 -10.16
CA LEU A 155 -4.29 26.36 -10.00
C LEU A 155 -4.98 25.45 -11.02
N LEU A 156 -5.99 24.71 -10.62
CA LEU A 156 -6.65 23.71 -11.45
C LEU A 156 -8.15 24.03 -11.50
N THR A 157 -8.65 24.52 -12.63
CA THR A 157 -10.07 24.84 -12.73
C THR A 157 -10.91 23.57 -12.83
N PHE A 158 -12.07 23.55 -12.20
CA PHE A 158 -13.07 22.50 -12.39
C PHE A 158 -14.48 23.09 -12.56
N GLY A 159 -15.36 22.33 -13.21
CA GLY A 159 -16.68 22.81 -13.64
C GLY A 159 -16.74 23.21 -15.12
N ALA A 160 -15.58 23.34 -15.78
CA ALA A 160 -15.45 23.43 -17.23
C ALA A 160 -14.67 22.21 -17.76
N GLY A 161 -15.04 21.75 -18.97
CA GLY A 161 -14.41 20.60 -19.61
C GLY A 161 -14.49 19.30 -18.82
N SER A 162 -13.71 18.32 -19.26
CA SER A 162 -13.68 16.98 -18.66
C SER A 162 -13.03 17.00 -17.26
N PHE A 163 -13.73 16.44 -16.27
CA PHE A 163 -13.25 16.29 -14.89
C PHE A 163 -12.00 15.41 -14.84
N ALA A 164 -11.93 14.37 -15.68
CA ALA A 164 -10.78 13.49 -15.77
C ALA A 164 -9.48 14.22 -16.16
N LEU A 165 -9.55 15.27 -16.99
CA LEU A 165 -8.39 16.08 -17.34
C LEU A 165 -7.88 16.89 -16.14
N GLY A 166 -8.79 17.53 -15.40
CA GLY A 166 -8.46 18.26 -14.18
C GLY A 166 -7.86 17.35 -13.11
N VAL A 167 -8.44 16.16 -12.90
CA VAL A 167 -7.89 15.17 -11.97
C VAL A 167 -6.51 14.69 -12.41
N GLY A 168 -6.26 14.46 -13.70
CA GLY A 168 -4.91 14.06 -14.12
C GLY A 168 -3.89 15.19 -14.06
N ALA A 169 -4.29 16.46 -14.20
CA ALA A 169 -3.44 17.60 -13.87
C ALA A 169 -3.10 17.64 -12.37
N LEU A 170 -4.08 17.36 -11.49
CA LEU A 170 -3.87 17.19 -10.06
C LEU A 170 -2.88 16.05 -9.76
N MET A 171 -3.04 14.88 -10.39
CA MET A 171 -2.11 13.76 -10.22
C MET A 171 -0.70 14.13 -10.70
N ALA A 172 -0.57 14.86 -11.82
CA ALA A 172 0.72 15.34 -12.31
C ALA A 172 1.38 16.34 -11.34
N ALA A 173 0.60 17.25 -10.75
CA ALA A 173 1.10 18.18 -9.73
C ALA A 173 1.57 17.45 -8.48
N LEU A 174 0.79 16.48 -8.00
CA LEU A 174 1.20 15.61 -6.89
C LEU A 174 2.49 14.85 -7.22
N GLU A 175 2.63 14.28 -8.43
CA GLU A 175 3.86 13.58 -8.87
C GLU A 175 5.09 14.50 -8.94
N ALA A 176 4.88 15.77 -9.28
CA ALA A 176 5.93 16.79 -9.39
C ALA A 176 6.25 17.49 -8.05
N ASP A 177 5.56 17.13 -6.97
CA ASP A 177 5.61 17.82 -5.67
C ASP A 177 5.32 19.34 -5.80
N VAL A 178 4.43 19.71 -6.73
CA VAL A 178 3.95 21.09 -6.92
C VAL A 178 2.61 21.25 -6.19
N PRO A 179 2.48 22.22 -5.26
CA PRO A 179 1.20 22.55 -4.62
C PRO A 179 0.10 22.81 -5.65
N ALA A 180 -1.08 22.23 -5.41
CA ALA A 180 -2.22 22.31 -6.33
C ALA A 180 -3.47 22.81 -5.63
N THR A 181 -3.99 23.94 -6.09
CA THR A 181 -5.25 24.54 -5.62
C THR A 181 -6.34 24.30 -6.66
N LEU A 182 -7.46 23.70 -6.22
CA LEU A 182 -8.61 23.41 -7.05
C LEU A 182 -9.54 24.63 -7.04
N VAL A 183 -9.85 25.15 -8.22
CA VAL A 183 -10.60 26.41 -8.41
C VAL A 183 -11.95 26.11 -9.07
N PRO A 184 -13.09 26.28 -8.37
CA PRO A 184 -14.39 26.18 -8.99
C PRO A 184 -14.62 27.35 -9.96
N VAL A 185 -15.04 27.06 -11.18
CA VAL A 185 -15.26 28.09 -12.22
C VAL A 185 -16.31 29.13 -11.83
N ASP A 186 -17.39 28.71 -11.17
CA ASP A 186 -18.52 29.58 -10.81
C ASP A 186 -18.37 30.24 -9.44
N ASP A 187 -17.34 29.89 -8.67
CA ASP A 187 -17.09 30.46 -7.35
C ASP A 187 -15.61 30.30 -6.95
N VAL A 188 -14.77 31.21 -7.45
CA VAL A 188 -13.32 31.18 -7.21
C VAL A 188 -12.97 31.38 -5.72
N ALA A 189 -13.82 32.09 -4.96
CA ALA A 189 -13.60 32.30 -3.53
C ALA A 189 -13.64 31.00 -2.72
N SER A 190 -14.30 29.97 -3.27
CA SER A 190 -14.37 28.62 -2.71
C SER A 190 -13.20 27.72 -3.16
N ALA A 191 -12.06 28.28 -3.59
CA ALA A 191 -10.87 27.49 -3.92
C ALA A 191 -10.29 26.76 -2.68
N TYR A 192 -9.78 25.54 -2.89
CA TYR A 192 -9.24 24.71 -1.79
C TYR A 192 -8.10 23.81 -2.28
N ARG A 193 -7.30 23.31 -1.33
CA ARG A 193 -6.33 22.25 -1.57
C ARG A 193 -6.78 20.97 -0.89
N LEU A 194 -6.61 19.83 -1.56
CA LEU A 194 -6.94 18.54 -0.95
C LEU A 194 -6.07 18.23 0.26
N THR A 195 -4.84 18.76 0.31
CA THR A 195 -3.92 18.61 1.45
C THR A 195 -4.47 19.24 2.72
N ASP A 196 -5.25 20.31 2.61
CA ASP A 196 -5.80 21.02 3.77
C ASP A 196 -7.03 20.28 4.32
N LEU A 197 -7.61 19.39 3.51
CA LEU A 197 -8.74 18.53 3.85
C LEU A 197 -8.31 17.13 4.34
N ILE A 198 -7.02 16.88 4.52
CA ILE A 198 -6.53 15.57 4.97
C ILE A 198 -5.53 15.82 6.09
N ASP A 199 -5.83 15.34 7.29
CA ASP A 199 -4.90 15.42 8.42
C ASP A 199 -4.21 14.06 8.64
N PRO A 200 -2.97 13.87 8.17
CA PRO A 200 -2.20 12.67 8.44
C PRO A 200 -1.57 12.66 9.84
N ARG A 201 -1.64 13.77 10.59
CA ARG A 201 -1.04 13.86 11.93
C ARG A 201 -1.72 12.86 12.88
N ASP A 202 -0.93 12.37 13.82
CA ASP A 202 -1.32 11.36 14.82
C ASP A 202 -1.74 9.99 14.28
N ARG A 203 -1.72 9.76 12.96
CA ARG A 203 -2.05 8.45 12.35
C ARG A 203 -0.95 7.42 12.48
N LEU A 204 0.29 7.84 12.77
CA LEU A 204 1.41 6.91 12.94
C LEU A 204 1.11 5.86 14.01
N TYR A 205 0.47 6.26 15.10
CA TYR A 205 0.11 5.34 16.18
C TYR A 205 -0.85 4.23 15.71
N ASP A 206 -1.90 4.59 14.97
CA ASP A 206 -2.87 3.65 14.39
C ASP A 206 -2.20 2.67 13.43
N TRP A 207 -1.30 3.18 12.58
CA TRP A 207 -0.52 2.36 11.64
C TRP A 207 0.44 1.41 12.37
N LEU A 208 1.15 1.89 13.38
CA LEU A 208 2.04 1.06 14.19
C LEU A 208 1.27 -0.04 14.93
N LEU A 209 0.10 0.27 15.50
CA LEU A 209 -0.77 -0.72 16.15
C LEU A 209 -1.29 -1.76 15.16
N ARG A 210 -1.88 -1.32 14.04
CA ARG A 210 -2.44 -2.23 13.03
C ARG A 210 -1.39 -3.18 12.47
N HIS A 211 -0.18 -2.67 12.24
CA HIS A 211 0.94 -3.45 11.74
C HIS A 211 1.81 -4.11 12.82
N ARG A 212 1.49 -3.91 14.11
CA ARG A 212 2.14 -4.55 15.27
C ARG A 212 3.63 -4.27 15.38
N PHE A 213 3.99 -3.01 15.14
CA PHE A 213 5.33 -2.47 15.34
C PHE A 213 5.47 -2.05 16.81
N TRP A 214 5.52 -3.06 17.68
CA TRP A 214 5.52 -2.88 19.13
C TRP A 214 6.75 -2.15 19.66
N ASP A 215 7.93 -2.41 19.09
CA ASP A 215 9.18 -1.76 19.48
C ASP A 215 9.10 -0.24 19.23
N GLU A 216 8.58 0.14 18.07
CA GLU A 216 8.42 1.54 17.66
C GLU A 216 7.26 2.23 18.43
N LEU A 217 6.23 1.48 18.85
CA LEU A 217 5.21 1.98 19.78
C LEU A 217 5.78 2.27 21.17
N ALA A 218 6.74 1.47 21.63
CA ALA A 218 7.38 1.70 22.91
C ALA A 218 8.19 3.01 22.95
N GLU A 219 8.66 3.49 21.79
CA GLU A 219 9.29 4.80 21.65
C GLU A 219 8.27 5.93 21.56
N LEU A 220 7.14 5.70 20.87
CA LEU A 220 6.11 6.71 20.63
C LEU A 220 5.17 6.94 21.83
N ASP A 221 4.95 5.92 22.65
CA ASP A 221 4.11 5.96 23.86
C ASP A 221 4.92 5.52 25.10
N PRO A 222 5.64 6.47 25.73
CA PRO A 222 6.43 6.21 26.93
C PRO A 222 5.61 5.65 28.11
N ASP A 223 4.36 6.09 28.25
CA ASP A 223 3.47 5.67 29.34
C ASP A 223 3.07 4.19 29.20
N GLY A 224 2.95 3.69 27.97
CA GLY A 224 2.69 2.28 27.66
C GLY A 224 3.94 1.45 27.37
N ALA A 225 5.14 2.02 27.43
CA ALA A 225 6.35 1.43 26.83
C ALA A 225 6.70 0.03 27.34
N GLU A 226 6.51 -0.26 28.63
CA GLU A 226 6.78 -1.60 29.18
C GLU A 226 5.86 -2.66 28.57
N ILE A 227 4.59 -2.34 28.34
CA ILE A 227 3.62 -3.25 27.74
C ILE A 227 3.95 -3.48 26.29
N TRP A 228 4.30 -2.42 25.56
CA TRP A 228 4.74 -2.54 24.16
C TRP A 228 5.99 -3.40 24.04
N ARG A 229 6.97 -3.26 24.94
CA ARG A 229 8.16 -4.13 24.99
C ARG A 229 7.81 -5.59 25.30
N LEU A 230 6.85 -5.85 26.19
CA LEU A 230 6.36 -7.21 26.45
C LEU A 230 5.69 -7.82 25.21
N LEU A 231 4.91 -7.04 24.46
CA LEU A 231 4.30 -7.49 23.22
C LEU A 231 5.34 -7.69 22.11
N ALA A 232 6.39 -6.85 22.05
CA ALA A 232 7.51 -7.06 21.15
C ALA A 232 8.26 -8.37 21.46
N ALA A 233 8.52 -8.65 22.74
CA ALA A 233 9.12 -9.91 23.19
C ALA A 233 8.23 -11.10 22.81
N ARG A 234 6.92 -10.99 23.05
CA ARG A 234 5.93 -12.01 22.68
C ARG A 234 5.93 -12.30 21.17
N GLN A 235 5.98 -11.26 20.33
CA GLN A 235 6.03 -11.41 18.86
C GLN A 235 7.29 -12.16 18.40
N ARG A 236 8.36 -12.11 19.20
CA ARG A 236 9.63 -12.87 19.01
C ARG A 236 9.59 -14.28 19.63
N ALA A 237 8.44 -14.68 20.18
CA ALA A 237 8.21 -15.88 20.98
C ALA A 237 9.02 -15.92 22.30
N ASP A 238 9.45 -14.78 22.84
CA ASP A 238 10.22 -14.69 24.07
C ASP A 238 9.31 -14.45 25.29
N THR A 239 9.25 -15.43 26.19
CA THR A 239 8.50 -15.33 27.45
C THR A 239 9.34 -14.79 28.61
N GLY A 240 10.67 -14.69 28.45
CA GLY A 240 11.61 -14.30 29.51
C GLY A 240 11.25 -12.95 30.15
N PRO A 241 11.02 -11.88 29.36
CA PRO A 241 10.61 -10.59 29.90
C PRO A 241 9.33 -10.64 30.73
N ALA A 242 8.33 -11.41 30.31
CA ALA A 242 7.07 -11.56 31.05
C ALA A 242 7.25 -12.37 32.35
N VAL A 243 8.06 -13.44 32.33
CA VAL A 243 8.42 -14.22 33.51
C VAL A 243 9.15 -13.35 34.53
N GLN A 244 10.14 -12.56 34.08
CA GLN A 244 10.89 -11.67 34.95
C GLN A 244 9.99 -10.59 35.56
N ALA A 245 9.15 -9.95 34.74
CA ALA A 245 8.21 -8.95 35.22
C ALA A 245 7.21 -9.50 36.25
N ALA A 246 6.75 -10.75 36.07
CA ALA A 246 5.89 -11.43 37.03
C ALA A 246 6.61 -11.75 38.36
N GLN A 247 7.94 -11.86 38.37
CA GLN A 247 8.74 -12.21 39.55
C GLN A 247 9.24 -11.00 40.35
N THR A 248 9.42 -9.84 39.74
CA THR A 248 10.07 -8.68 40.39
C THR A 248 9.09 -7.62 40.90
N CYS A 249 8.36 -6.95 40.01
CA CYS A 249 7.61 -5.73 40.36
C CYS A 249 6.24 -5.60 39.66
N GLY A 250 5.87 -6.55 38.80
CA GLY A 250 4.72 -6.38 37.91
C GLY A 250 4.97 -5.32 36.83
N VAL A 251 3.92 -4.94 36.10
CA VAL A 251 3.95 -3.89 35.06
C VAL A 251 2.71 -3.04 35.25
N ALA A 252 2.87 -1.72 35.29
CA ALA A 252 1.75 -0.79 35.45
C ALA A 252 0.72 -1.00 34.33
N GLY A 253 -0.56 -1.13 34.71
CA GLY A 253 -1.64 -1.38 33.76
C GLY A 253 -1.79 -2.84 33.29
N LEU A 254 -1.03 -3.79 33.87
CA LEU A 254 -1.26 -5.24 33.72
C LEU A 254 -1.58 -5.89 35.07
N THR A 255 -2.57 -6.78 35.07
CA THR A 255 -2.85 -7.66 36.22
C THR A 255 -1.87 -8.84 36.26
N SER A 256 -1.67 -9.44 37.44
CA SER A 256 -0.83 -10.65 37.59
C SER A 256 -1.28 -11.79 36.68
N GLY A 257 -2.60 -11.93 36.45
CA GLY A 257 -3.14 -12.93 35.51
C GLY A 257 -2.78 -12.66 34.04
N GLN A 258 -2.73 -11.39 33.63
CA GLN A 258 -2.30 -11.02 32.27
C GLN A 258 -0.79 -11.25 32.08
N LEU A 259 0.03 -10.93 33.09
CA LEU A 259 1.47 -11.22 33.08
C LEU A 259 1.73 -12.72 33.06
N ALA A 260 1.01 -13.50 33.87
CA ALA A 260 1.09 -14.97 33.85
C ALA A 260 0.73 -15.50 32.45
N LYS A 261 -0.28 -14.92 31.79
CA LYS A 261 -0.66 -15.32 30.43
C LYS A 261 0.41 -15.01 29.39
N LEU A 262 1.07 -13.85 29.48
CA LEU A 262 2.20 -13.48 28.61
C LEU A 262 3.45 -14.35 28.88
N ALA A 263 3.60 -14.85 30.11
CA ALA A 263 4.65 -15.80 30.47
C ALA A 263 4.37 -17.23 29.97
N GLU A 264 3.14 -17.55 29.55
CA GLU A 264 2.82 -18.85 28.96
C GLU A 264 3.45 -18.99 27.57
N LEU A 265 4.18 -20.09 27.38
CA LEU A 265 4.87 -20.39 26.14
C LEU A 265 3.94 -20.51 24.94
N TRP A 266 2.95 -21.40 25.01
CA TRP A 266 2.17 -21.77 23.82
C TRP A 266 1.35 -20.60 23.26
N PRO A 267 0.62 -19.80 24.07
CA PRO A 267 -0.03 -18.59 23.59
C PRO A 267 0.94 -17.57 22.98
N THR A 268 2.17 -17.50 23.48
CA THR A 268 3.23 -16.63 22.95
C THR A 268 3.75 -17.13 21.61
N VAL A 269 3.93 -18.44 21.43
CA VAL A 269 4.29 -19.03 20.14
C VAL A 269 3.18 -18.84 19.10
N GLN A 270 1.91 -19.03 19.49
CA GLN A 270 0.79 -18.77 18.58
C GLN A 270 0.77 -17.31 18.12
N ALA A 271 0.98 -16.38 19.05
CA ALA A 271 1.05 -14.96 18.73
C ALA A 271 2.21 -14.63 17.80
N ALA A 272 3.41 -15.10 18.11
CA ALA A 272 4.57 -14.93 17.26
C ALA A 272 4.29 -15.47 15.84
N PHE A 273 3.67 -16.63 15.71
CA PHE A 273 3.30 -17.17 14.39
C PHE A 273 2.31 -16.27 13.64
N PHE A 274 1.17 -15.91 14.25
CA PHE A 274 0.12 -15.17 13.55
C PHE A 274 0.47 -13.69 13.32
N GLU A 275 1.11 -13.02 14.28
CA GLU A 275 1.51 -11.62 14.12
C GLU A 275 2.59 -11.46 13.05
N ARG A 276 3.56 -12.38 12.98
CA ARG A 276 4.57 -12.41 11.92
C ARG A 276 3.93 -12.75 10.56
N ALA A 277 2.96 -13.66 10.56
CA ALA A 277 2.19 -13.97 9.35
C ALA A 277 1.44 -12.75 8.82
N ALA A 278 0.76 -12.00 9.70
CA ALA A 278 0.08 -10.77 9.37
C ALA A 278 1.02 -9.71 8.79
N ARG A 279 2.25 -9.62 9.30
CA ARG A 279 3.30 -8.72 8.82
C ARG A 279 3.99 -9.20 7.54
N GLY A 280 3.69 -10.42 7.08
CA GLY A 280 4.30 -11.03 5.90
C GLY A 280 5.78 -11.35 6.11
N GLU A 281 6.20 -11.52 7.37
CA GLU A 281 7.56 -11.93 7.71
C GLU A 281 7.82 -13.36 7.22
N VAL A 282 9.10 -13.69 7.01
CA VAL A 282 9.52 -15.07 6.80
C VAL A 282 9.28 -15.84 8.08
N ILE A 283 8.56 -16.95 7.96
CA ILE A 283 8.38 -17.86 9.09
C ILE A 283 9.45 -18.93 9.02
N ASP A 284 10.24 -19.00 10.09
CA ASP A 284 11.24 -20.04 10.27
C ASP A 284 10.59 -21.43 10.21
N GLN A 285 11.19 -22.34 9.45
CA GLN A 285 10.69 -23.70 9.31
C GLN A 285 10.51 -24.40 10.67
N SER A 286 11.33 -24.08 11.67
CA SER A 286 11.26 -24.65 13.02
C SER A 286 10.01 -24.18 13.77
N LEU A 287 9.72 -22.88 13.71
CA LEU A 287 8.52 -22.29 14.32
C LEU A 287 7.26 -22.91 13.68
N LEU A 288 7.25 -22.96 12.35
CA LEU A 288 6.16 -23.53 11.58
C LEU A 288 5.97 -25.02 11.89
N ARG A 289 7.04 -25.83 11.80
CA ARG A 289 7.04 -27.26 12.16
C ARG A 289 6.48 -27.52 13.55
N ALA A 290 6.91 -26.72 14.51
CA ALA A 290 6.50 -26.94 15.88
C ALA A 290 5.04 -26.55 16.13
N TRP A 291 4.58 -25.45 15.52
CA TRP A 291 3.14 -25.12 15.49
C TRP A 291 2.33 -26.25 14.84
N PHE A 292 2.76 -26.81 13.71
CA PHE A 292 2.08 -27.95 13.07
C PHE A 292 1.94 -29.14 14.00
N GLY A 293 3.06 -29.57 14.58
CA GLY A 293 3.13 -30.80 15.34
C GLY A 293 2.26 -30.71 16.58
N GLU A 294 2.27 -29.55 17.25
CA GLU A 294 1.41 -29.29 18.40
C GLU A 294 -0.07 -29.23 18.01
N GLN A 295 -0.43 -28.52 16.94
CA GLN A 295 -1.80 -28.44 16.46
C GLN A 295 -2.36 -29.81 16.06
N LEU A 296 -1.57 -30.58 15.30
CA LEU A 296 -1.94 -31.93 14.91
C LEU A 296 -2.04 -32.86 16.11
N SER A 297 -1.14 -32.76 17.10
CA SER A 297 -1.21 -33.54 18.34
C SER A 297 -2.49 -33.26 19.12
N ARG A 298 -2.84 -31.99 19.33
CA ARG A 298 -4.07 -31.60 20.04
C ARG A 298 -5.34 -32.04 19.31
N ARG A 299 -5.35 -31.95 17.98
CA ARG A 299 -6.47 -32.45 17.16
C ARG A 299 -6.56 -33.99 17.27
N LEU A 300 -5.42 -34.67 17.22
CA LEU A 300 -5.34 -36.14 17.36
C LEU A 300 -5.88 -36.59 18.71
N GLU A 301 -5.53 -35.93 19.81
CA GLU A 301 -6.05 -36.24 21.15
C GLU A 301 -7.58 -36.16 21.22
N ARG A 302 -8.18 -35.15 20.59
CA ARG A 302 -9.65 -34.96 20.57
C ARG A 302 -10.37 -35.95 19.66
N GLU A 303 -9.72 -36.40 18.59
CA GLU A 303 -10.32 -37.27 17.57
C GLU A 303 -9.89 -38.73 17.70
N ARG A 304 -9.04 -39.06 18.68
CA ARG A 304 -8.34 -40.34 18.81
C ARG A 304 -9.24 -41.56 18.70
N GLU A 305 -10.40 -41.52 19.36
CA GLU A 305 -11.36 -42.63 19.41
C GLU A 305 -12.28 -42.69 18.18
N LYS A 306 -12.33 -41.61 17.39
CA LYS A 306 -13.15 -41.51 16.17
C LYS A 306 -12.37 -41.91 14.90
N LEU A 307 -11.04 -41.96 14.99
CA LEU A 307 -10.16 -42.26 13.87
C LEU A 307 -9.94 -43.78 13.74
N PRO A 308 -9.97 -44.34 12.51
CA PRO A 308 -9.57 -45.73 12.28
C PRO A 308 -8.16 -46.00 12.81
N ARG A 309 -7.93 -47.19 13.37
CA ARG A 309 -6.64 -47.56 14.02
C ARG A 309 -5.43 -47.24 13.16
N GLN A 310 -5.43 -47.64 11.89
CA GLN A 310 -4.32 -47.38 10.95
C GLN A 310 -4.08 -45.88 10.71
N THR A 311 -5.15 -45.08 10.67
CA THR A 311 -5.06 -43.62 10.52
C THR A 311 -4.47 -42.99 11.77
N ARG A 312 -4.93 -43.42 12.95
CA ARG A 312 -4.39 -42.98 14.23
C ARG A 312 -2.90 -43.29 14.35
N GLU A 313 -2.47 -44.49 14.00
CA GLU A 313 -1.06 -44.90 14.00
C GLU A 313 -0.22 -44.05 13.04
N ALA A 314 -0.70 -43.82 11.81
CA ALA A 314 0.00 -42.99 10.83
C ALA A 314 0.16 -41.52 11.27
N ILE A 315 -0.89 -40.93 11.86
CA ILE A 315 -0.83 -39.55 12.38
C ILE A 315 0.08 -39.48 13.61
N THR A 316 0.04 -40.49 14.49
CA THR A 316 0.93 -40.58 15.65
C THR A 316 2.40 -40.67 15.22
N ASP A 317 2.72 -41.50 14.22
CA ASP A 317 4.06 -41.59 13.64
C ASP A 317 4.50 -40.26 13.02
N LEU A 318 3.61 -39.57 12.28
CA LEU A 318 3.90 -38.24 11.75
C LEU A 318 4.21 -37.25 12.88
N VAL A 319 3.38 -37.15 13.91
CA VAL A 319 3.62 -36.26 15.06
C VAL A 319 4.97 -36.58 15.68
N ALA A 320 5.26 -37.86 15.96
CA ALA A 320 6.55 -38.29 16.51
C ALA A 320 7.75 -37.95 15.63
N ARG A 321 7.62 -38.03 14.30
CA ARG A 321 8.67 -37.63 13.35
C ARG A 321 8.86 -36.12 13.29
N LEU A 322 7.78 -35.35 13.41
CA LEU A 322 7.85 -33.88 13.47
C LEU A 322 8.48 -33.38 14.77
N THR A 323 8.39 -34.17 15.86
CA THR A 323 8.97 -33.84 17.17
C THR A 323 10.42 -34.30 17.34
N ARG A 324 10.90 -35.28 16.56
CA ARG A 324 12.28 -35.79 16.62
C ARG A 324 13.26 -34.87 15.88
N ARG A 325 14.46 -34.68 16.45
CA ARG A 325 15.56 -33.90 15.83
C ARG A 325 16.27 -34.64 14.68
N ASP A 326 16.06 -35.96 14.56
CA ASP A 326 16.79 -36.81 13.62
C ASP A 326 16.22 -36.71 12.19
N VAL A 327 16.85 -35.82 11.41
CA VAL A 327 17.35 -35.93 10.01
C VAL A 327 16.61 -36.82 8.98
N GLU A 328 15.32 -37.11 9.11
CA GLU A 328 14.54 -37.62 7.96
C GLU A 328 13.86 -36.46 7.19
N ARG A 329 14.59 -36.03 6.16
CA ARG A 329 14.22 -35.29 4.93
C ARG A 329 12.82 -34.67 4.88
N GLY A 330 12.80 -33.33 4.82
CA GLY A 330 11.70 -32.49 4.30
C GLY A 330 10.36 -32.64 5.03
N THR A 331 10.05 -31.73 5.96
CA THR A 331 8.77 -31.68 6.70
C THR A 331 7.55 -31.79 5.77
N ALA A 332 7.57 -31.09 4.63
CA ALA A 332 6.51 -31.17 3.62
C ALA A 332 6.37 -32.58 3.01
N THR A 333 7.47 -33.31 2.81
CA THR A 333 7.46 -34.71 2.33
C THR A 333 6.82 -35.64 3.35
N LEU A 334 7.08 -35.46 4.64
CA LEU A 334 6.44 -36.22 5.71
C LEU A 334 4.93 -35.98 5.74
N ILE A 335 4.50 -34.71 5.66
CA ILE A 335 3.08 -34.33 5.59
C ILE A 335 2.42 -34.95 4.35
N ARG A 336 3.07 -34.83 3.18
CA ARG A 336 2.58 -35.41 1.91
C ARG A 336 2.40 -36.93 2.00
N ARG A 337 3.37 -37.65 2.55
CA ARG A 337 3.29 -39.11 2.74
C ARG A 337 2.15 -39.48 3.68
N ALA A 338 1.96 -38.74 4.76
CA ALA A 338 0.84 -38.97 5.68
C ALA A 338 -0.51 -38.70 5.00
N ARG A 339 -0.62 -37.61 4.22
CA ARG A 339 -1.80 -37.29 3.39
C ARG A 339 -2.12 -38.41 2.39
N GLN A 340 -1.12 -38.94 1.69
CA GLN A 340 -1.30 -40.01 0.70
C GLN A 340 -1.78 -41.33 1.32
N ARG A 341 -1.41 -41.59 2.59
CA ARG A 341 -1.85 -42.76 3.35
C ARG A 341 -3.23 -42.59 3.99
N LEU A 342 -3.79 -41.39 3.97
CA LEU A 342 -5.06 -41.08 4.61
C LEU A 342 -6.23 -41.46 3.68
N PRO A 343 -7.11 -42.42 4.06
CA PRO A 343 -8.26 -42.80 3.24
C PRO A 343 -9.19 -41.60 3.00
N ARG A 344 -9.79 -41.49 1.80
CA ARG A 344 -10.72 -40.39 1.45
C ARG A 344 -11.96 -40.34 2.36
N THR A 345 -12.37 -41.48 2.89
CA THR A 345 -13.52 -41.63 3.80
C THR A 345 -13.28 -41.07 5.20
N VAL A 346 -12.02 -40.86 5.62
CA VAL A 346 -11.74 -40.26 6.93
C VAL A 346 -12.09 -38.77 6.87
N THR A 347 -12.93 -38.31 7.80
CA THR A 347 -13.28 -36.90 7.99
C THR A 347 -12.84 -36.44 9.38
N GLY A 348 -12.77 -35.13 9.62
CA GLY A 348 -12.34 -34.56 10.90
C GLY A 348 -11.24 -33.51 10.74
N GLN A 349 -10.87 -32.86 11.83
CA GLN A 349 -9.89 -31.77 11.90
C GLN A 349 -8.47 -32.25 11.60
N CYS A 350 -8.09 -33.47 11.98
CA CYS A 350 -6.79 -34.03 11.59
C CYS A 350 -6.72 -34.25 10.08
N ALA A 351 -7.79 -34.83 9.51
CA ALA A 351 -7.89 -35.10 8.08
C ALA A 351 -7.93 -33.80 7.25
N ALA A 352 -8.68 -32.79 7.70
CA ALA A 352 -8.76 -31.48 7.06
C ALA A 352 -7.38 -30.80 7.00
N MET A 353 -6.66 -30.76 8.14
CA MET A 353 -5.32 -30.17 8.21
C MET A 353 -4.31 -30.89 7.31
N LEU A 354 -4.34 -32.22 7.26
CA LEU A 354 -3.45 -32.99 6.38
C LEU A 354 -3.81 -32.89 4.90
N ARG A 355 -5.06 -32.55 4.56
CA ARG A 355 -5.53 -32.37 3.19
C ARG A 355 -5.38 -30.93 2.68
N ASP A 356 -5.08 -29.99 3.55
CA ASP A 356 -4.76 -28.60 3.19
C ASP A 356 -3.45 -28.55 2.39
N THR A 357 -3.59 -28.54 1.07
CA THR A 357 -2.44 -28.54 0.14
C THR A 357 -1.70 -27.21 0.16
N ASP A 358 -2.39 -26.12 0.45
CA ASP A 358 -1.79 -24.79 0.51
C ASP A 358 -0.91 -24.70 1.76
N LEU A 359 -1.36 -25.30 2.87
CA LEU A 359 -0.52 -25.49 4.04
C LEU A 359 0.72 -26.34 3.70
N GLU A 360 0.58 -27.49 3.04
CA GLU A 360 1.73 -28.32 2.61
C GLU A 360 2.74 -27.52 1.75
N GLN A 361 2.25 -26.75 0.77
CA GLN A 361 3.08 -25.90 -0.09
C GLN A 361 3.80 -24.81 0.72
N PHE A 362 3.10 -24.20 1.68
CA PHE A 362 3.68 -23.23 2.59
C PHE A 362 4.84 -23.83 3.40
N TYR A 363 4.70 -25.08 3.90
CA TYR A 363 5.81 -25.81 4.54
C TYR A 363 7.00 -26.04 3.62
N ALA A 364 6.75 -26.37 2.35
CA ALA A 364 7.81 -26.59 1.38
C ALA A 364 8.59 -25.30 1.12
N ALA A 365 7.89 -24.17 0.99
CA ALA A 365 8.51 -22.85 0.81
C ALA A 365 9.34 -22.42 2.04
N ALA A 366 8.90 -22.76 3.26
CA ALA A 366 9.52 -22.30 4.50
C ALA A 366 10.92 -22.88 4.72
N ALA A 367 11.21 -24.03 4.12
CA ALA A 367 12.54 -24.64 4.15
C ALA A 367 13.60 -23.81 3.39
N THR A 368 13.21 -22.83 2.58
CA THR A 368 14.13 -22.04 1.73
C THR A 368 14.15 -20.54 2.07
N HIS A 369 13.58 -20.14 3.21
CA HIS A 369 13.28 -18.73 3.56
C HIS A 369 12.38 -18.00 2.55
N ASN A 370 11.81 -18.72 1.57
CA ASN A 370 10.87 -18.17 0.59
C ASN A 370 9.40 -18.32 1.02
N ALA A 371 9.10 -18.98 2.15
CA ALA A 371 7.74 -18.94 2.71
C ALA A 371 7.43 -17.53 3.21
N ARG A 372 6.85 -16.77 2.30
CA ARG A 372 6.12 -15.56 2.60
C ARG A 372 4.65 -15.91 2.71
N PHE A 373 3.99 -15.28 3.66
CA PHE A 373 2.55 -15.11 3.58
C PHE A 373 2.27 -13.87 2.72
N SER A 374 2.32 -14.07 1.41
CA SER A 374 1.89 -13.08 0.42
C SER A 374 0.71 -13.66 -0.35
N GLY A 375 -0.44 -13.00 -0.29
CA GLY A 375 -1.68 -13.55 -0.83
C GLY A 375 -2.47 -14.32 0.24
N PRO A 376 -3.45 -15.14 -0.20
CA PRO A 376 -4.35 -15.83 0.71
C PRO A 376 -3.62 -16.83 1.60
N LEU A 377 -3.97 -16.83 2.88
CA LEU A 377 -3.45 -17.79 3.84
C LEU A 377 -4.15 -19.15 3.68
N PRO A 378 -3.47 -20.26 3.98
CA PRO A 378 -4.12 -21.57 4.03
C PRO A 378 -5.33 -21.55 4.97
N ALA A 379 -6.42 -22.22 4.58
CA ALA A 379 -7.67 -22.20 5.34
C ALA A 379 -7.48 -22.65 6.79
N THR A 380 -6.62 -23.65 7.03
CA THR A 380 -6.29 -24.13 8.38
C THR A 380 -5.61 -23.04 9.22
N VAL A 381 -4.78 -22.18 8.62
CA VAL A 381 -4.12 -21.08 9.33
C VAL A 381 -5.14 -20.02 9.73
N ILE A 382 -6.07 -19.68 8.84
CA ILE A 382 -7.15 -18.70 9.12
C ILE A 382 -8.04 -19.19 10.25
N GLU A 383 -8.52 -20.43 10.18
CA GLU A 383 -9.37 -21.05 11.22
C GLU A 383 -8.69 -20.99 12.60
N GLN A 384 -7.39 -21.28 12.64
CA GLN A 384 -6.63 -21.26 13.89
C GLN A 384 -6.35 -19.85 14.41
N ALA A 385 -6.12 -18.88 13.52
CA ALA A 385 -5.98 -17.49 13.91
C ALA A 385 -7.26 -16.98 14.57
N GLU A 386 -8.43 -17.24 13.97
CA GLU A 386 -9.74 -16.85 14.51
C GLU A 386 -10.06 -17.51 15.85
N ALA A 387 -9.70 -18.78 16.02
CA ALA A 387 -9.87 -19.48 17.28
C ALA A 387 -8.98 -18.88 18.38
N TRP A 388 -7.74 -18.52 18.05
CA TRP A 388 -6.78 -17.92 18.97
C TRP A 388 -7.14 -16.48 19.34
N GLU A 389 -7.48 -15.63 18.36
CA GLU A 389 -7.82 -14.21 18.56
C GLU A 389 -8.96 -14.01 19.57
N ARG A 390 -9.96 -14.90 19.58
CA ARG A 390 -11.08 -14.86 20.54
C ARG A 390 -10.63 -14.93 22.00
N GLY A 391 -9.51 -15.59 22.26
CA GLY A 391 -8.92 -15.73 23.60
C GLY A 391 -7.69 -14.86 23.83
N ASP A 392 -7.29 -14.05 22.84
CA ASP A 392 -6.09 -13.24 22.93
C ASP A 392 -6.27 -12.04 23.87
N LEU A 393 -5.19 -11.66 24.56
CA LEU A 393 -5.23 -10.55 25.52
C LEU A 393 -5.01 -9.18 24.85
N VAL A 394 -4.35 -9.11 23.68
CA VAL A 394 -3.97 -7.84 23.04
C VAL A 394 -5.17 -6.98 22.72
N PRO A 395 -6.28 -7.49 22.15
CA PRO A 395 -7.43 -6.65 21.87
C PRO A 395 -7.94 -5.92 23.12
N ARG A 396 -8.02 -6.61 24.26
CA ARG A 396 -8.44 -6.00 25.53
C ARG A 396 -7.42 -4.98 26.04
N LEU A 397 -6.12 -5.25 25.91
CA LEU A 397 -5.06 -4.32 26.31
C LEU A 397 -5.08 -3.03 25.48
N VAL A 398 -5.29 -3.15 24.17
CA VAL A 398 -5.38 -2.02 23.25
C VAL A 398 -6.65 -1.22 23.52
N SER A 399 -7.80 -1.88 23.68
CA SER A 399 -9.07 -1.21 24.02
C SER A 399 -9.03 -0.52 25.38
N SER A 400 -8.36 -1.08 26.39
CA SER A 400 -8.21 -0.42 27.71
C SER A 400 -7.43 0.90 27.67
N ARG A 401 -6.77 1.19 26.55
CA ARG A 401 -6.03 2.44 26.29
C ARG A 401 -6.79 3.39 25.37
N ASN A 402 -8.10 3.17 25.16
CA ASN A 402 -8.92 3.92 24.21
C ASN A 402 -8.38 3.87 22.77
N ARG A 403 -7.82 2.73 22.38
CA ARG A 403 -7.27 2.50 21.04
C ARG A 403 -8.03 1.42 20.30
N THR A 404 -7.98 1.49 18.98
CA THR A 404 -8.62 0.51 18.10
C THR A 404 -7.84 -0.81 18.12
N ALA A 405 -8.52 -1.90 18.47
CA ALA A 405 -7.96 -3.24 18.40
C ALA A 405 -8.25 -3.87 17.04
N TRP A 406 -7.29 -3.81 16.12
CA TRP A 406 -7.42 -4.49 14.83
C TRP A 406 -7.17 -6.01 14.96
N PRO A 407 -7.88 -6.83 14.17
CA PRO A 407 -7.56 -8.25 14.05
C PRO A 407 -6.14 -8.45 13.52
N VAL A 408 -5.58 -9.61 13.81
CA VAL A 408 -4.24 -10.00 13.37
C VAL A 408 -4.16 -10.11 11.88
N LEU A 409 -5.07 -10.84 11.26
CA LEU A 409 -5.01 -11.08 9.81
C LEU A 409 -5.75 -10.03 8.97
N GLY A 410 -6.33 -9.00 9.58
CA GLY A 410 -7.27 -8.10 8.90
C GLY A 410 -8.67 -8.71 8.75
N SER A 411 -9.63 -7.93 8.26
CA SER A 411 -10.98 -8.42 7.96
C SER A 411 -11.04 -9.20 6.64
N GLY A 412 -10.13 -8.92 5.72
CA GLY A 412 -10.19 -9.30 4.32
C GLY A 412 -11.16 -8.45 3.49
N ASP A 413 -11.80 -7.44 4.09
CA ASP A 413 -12.82 -6.63 3.42
C ASP A 413 -12.18 -5.54 2.55
N VAL A 414 -12.81 -5.29 1.38
CA VAL A 414 -12.43 -4.24 0.43
C VAL A 414 -13.57 -3.24 0.34
N LEU A 415 -13.31 -1.98 0.69
CA LEU A 415 -14.24 -0.86 0.55
C LEU A 415 -14.07 -0.22 -0.82
N VAL A 416 -15.17 -0.06 -1.55
CA VAL A 416 -15.21 0.64 -2.84
C VAL A 416 -16.05 1.90 -2.70
N LEU A 417 -15.47 3.06 -2.98
CA LEU A 417 -16.19 4.33 -3.09
C LEU A 417 -16.33 4.70 -4.57
N MET A 418 -17.55 4.99 -5.00
CA MET A 418 -17.84 5.32 -6.40
C MET A 418 -18.91 6.42 -6.48
N GLY A 419 -18.61 7.48 -7.23
CA GLY A 419 -19.57 8.55 -7.50
C GLY A 419 -20.68 8.11 -8.47
N VAL A 420 -21.89 8.61 -8.30
CA VAL A 420 -23.00 8.38 -9.23
C VAL A 420 -23.34 9.70 -9.94
N GLY A 421 -23.23 9.69 -11.27
CA GLY A 421 -23.64 10.81 -12.11
C GLY A 421 -25.14 10.83 -12.41
N LEU A 422 -25.58 11.79 -13.21
CA LEU A 422 -26.96 11.85 -13.68
C LEU A 422 -27.32 10.65 -14.60
N PRO A 423 -28.60 10.26 -14.68
CA PRO A 423 -29.08 9.31 -15.68
C PRO A 423 -28.85 9.85 -17.10
N ARG A 424 -28.71 8.94 -18.07
CA ARG A 424 -28.61 9.28 -19.50
C ARG A 424 -29.92 8.92 -20.21
N ASP A 425 -30.20 9.61 -21.31
CA ASP A 425 -31.41 9.42 -22.12
C ASP A 425 -31.29 8.27 -23.15
N ASP A 426 -30.25 7.41 -23.09
CA ASP A 426 -30.01 6.34 -24.08
C ASP A 426 -30.73 5.02 -23.76
N ARG A 427 -31.26 4.35 -24.80
CA ARG A 427 -32.02 3.09 -24.65
C ARG A 427 -31.20 1.90 -24.10
N ASP A 428 -29.87 1.99 -24.13
CA ASP A 428 -28.93 0.96 -23.68
C ASP A 428 -28.26 1.27 -22.33
N PHE A 429 -28.71 2.32 -21.65
CA PHE A 429 -28.09 2.84 -20.43
C PHE A 429 -27.90 1.78 -19.35
N ASP A 430 -28.97 1.06 -19.03
CA ASP A 430 -29.00 0.06 -17.96
C ASP A 430 -27.99 -1.06 -18.22
N ARG A 431 -27.90 -1.53 -19.47
CA ARG A 431 -26.94 -2.57 -19.88
C ARG A 431 -25.50 -2.11 -19.68
N GLN A 432 -25.19 -0.87 -20.07
CA GLN A 432 -23.84 -0.31 -19.91
C GLN A 432 -23.49 -0.08 -18.43
N ASP A 433 -24.44 0.39 -17.62
CA ASP A 433 -24.24 0.60 -16.19
C ASP A 433 -24.07 -0.73 -15.44
N MET A 434 -24.84 -1.77 -15.81
CA MET A 434 -24.64 -3.12 -15.29
C MET A 434 -23.25 -3.66 -15.64
N GLU A 435 -22.77 -3.47 -16.88
CA GLU A 435 -21.44 -3.89 -17.29
C GLU A 435 -20.33 -3.12 -16.53
N ALA A 436 -20.52 -1.81 -16.33
CA ALA A 436 -19.60 -0.99 -15.54
C ALA A 436 -19.50 -1.47 -14.09
N LEU A 437 -20.63 -1.74 -13.45
CA LEU A 437 -20.69 -2.32 -12.10
C LEU A 437 -19.99 -3.68 -12.03
N ARG A 438 -20.24 -4.57 -13.01
CA ARG A 438 -19.55 -5.88 -13.08
C ARG A 438 -18.04 -5.72 -13.15
N LYS A 439 -17.52 -4.77 -13.94
CA LYS A 439 -16.06 -4.50 -14.03
C LYS A 439 -15.50 -4.01 -12.69
N VAL A 440 -16.19 -3.10 -12.01
CA VAL A 440 -15.79 -2.59 -10.69
C VAL A 440 -15.78 -3.71 -9.64
N ILE A 441 -16.86 -4.48 -9.55
CA ILE A 441 -17.01 -5.59 -8.59
C ILE A 441 -16.01 -6.71 -8.86
N SER A 442 -15.74 -7.02 -10.14
CA SER A 442 -14.73 -8.01 -10.53
C SER A 442 -13.33 -7.56 -10.10
N TRP A 443 -12.99 -6.29 -10.29
CA TRP A 443 -11.70 -5.77 -9.83
C TRP A 443 -11.59 -5.78 -8.30
N ALA A 444 -12.63 -5.35 -7.59
CA ALA A 444 -12.65 -5.38 -6.12
C ALA A 444 -12.54 -6.82 -5.59
N SER A 445 -13.21 -7.78 -6.24
CA SER A 445 -13.11 -9.21 -5.92
C SER A 445 -11.69 -9.74 -6.12
N ALA A 446 -11.03 -9.38 -7.22
CA ALA A 446 -9.64 -9.77 -7.46
C ALA A 446 -8.68 -9.18 -6.41
N CYS A 447 -8.94 -7.96 -5.93
CA CYS A 447 -8.14 -7.36 -4.84
C CYS A 447 -8.38 -8.11 -3.52
N ARG A 448 -9.65 -8.39 -3.19
CA ARG A 448 -10.02 -9.20 -2.02
C ARG A 448 -9.36 -10.57 -2.04
N ASP A 449 -9.36 -11.24 -3.18
CA ASP A 449 -8.80 -12.59 -3.32
C ASP A 449 -7.26 -12.61 -3.16
N GLY A 450 -6.61 -11.44 -3.28
CA GLY A 450 -5.19 -11.25 -2.99
C GLY A 450 -4.87 -10.94 -1.53
N LEU A 451 -5.87 -10.78 -0.64
CA LEU A 451 -5.67 -10.49 0.77
C LEU A 451 -5.42 -11.77 1.59
N PRO A 452 -4.77 -11.67 2.78
CA PRO A 452 -4.51 -12.83 3.64
C PRO A 452 -5.77 -13.61 4.04
N ARG A 453 -6.86 -12.89 4.30
CA ARG A 453 -8.20 -13.42 4.56
C ARG A 453 -9.11 -13.03 3.41
N ARG A 454 -9.99 -13.94 3.00
CA ARG A 454 -11.05 -13.63 2.03
C ARG A 454 -12.22 -12.99 2.77
N GLY A 455 -12.34 -11.67 2.69
CA GLY A 455 -13.45 -10.92 3.28
C GLY A 455 -14.58 -10.62 2.30
N ARG A 456 -15.22 -9.46 2.46
CA ARG A 456 -16.33 -9.01 1.62
C ARG A 456 -15.98 -7.81 0.75
N VAL A 457 -16.69 -7.66 -0.36
CA VAL A 457 -16.66 -6.41 -1.15
C VAL A 457 -17.76 -5.49 -0.63
N ARG A 458 -17.38 -4.30 -0.17
CA ARG A 458 -18.27 -3.28 0.41
C ARG A 458 -18.38 -2.08 -0.54
N LEU A 459 -19.44 -2.00 -1.34
CA LEU A 459 -19.63 -0.89 -2.27
C LEU A 459 -20.44 0.24 -1.64
N ARG A 460 -19.94 1.47 -1.72
CA ARG A 460 -20.65 2.70 -1.36
C ARG A 460 -20.79 3.60 -2.56
N LEU A 461 -22.04 3.78 -2.99
CA LEU A 461 -22.42 4.66 -4.09
C LEU A 461 -22.71 6.05 -3.55
N LEU A 462 -21.98 7.05 -4.05
CA LEU A 462 -22.03 8.43 -3.55
C LEU A 462 -22.88 9.27 -4.50
N ALA A 463 -24.00 9.83 -4.00
CA ALA A 463 -25.00 10.46 -4.87
C ALA A 463 -25.44 11.82 -4.36
N SER A 464 -25.59 12.78 -5.28
CA SER A 464 -26.38 14.00 -5.05
C SER A 464 -27.87 13.68 -4.97
N SER A 465 -28.69 14.65 -4.54
CA SER A 465 -30.15 14.56 -4.61
C SER A 465 -30.67 14.16 -6.00
N GLU A 466 -30.11 14.73 -7.07
CA GLU A 466 -30.52 14.48 -8.46
C GLU A 466 -30.15 13.08 -8.97
N SER A 467 -29.12 12.46 -8.39
CA SER A 467 -28.62 11.14 -8.79
C SER A 467 -29.04 10.02 -7.83
N ALA A 468 -29.79 10.34 -6.78
CA ALA A 468 -30.14 9.43 -5.69
C ALA A 468 -30.98 8.23 -6.15
N ASP A 469 -31.96 8.45 -7.04
CA ASP A 469 -32.76 7.36 -7.61
C ASP A 469 -31.92 6.40 -8.43
N ARG A 470 -31.08 6.93 -9.32
CA ARG A 470 -30.14 6.12 -10.09
C ARG A 470 -29.21 5.33 -9.17
N ALA A 471 -28.67 5.95 -8.11
CA ALA A 471 -27.81 5.28 -7.16
C ALA A 471 -28.51 4.11 -6.45
N ARG A 472 -29.81 4.26 -6.10
CA ARG A 472 -30.62 3.16 -5.54
C ARG A 472 -30.82 2.01 -6.53
N THR A 473 -31.06 2.32 -7.81
CA THR A 473 -31.15 1.32 -8.87
C THR A 473 -29.81 0.57 -9.04
N LEU A 474 -28.70 1.31 -9.14
CA LEU A 474 -27.36 0.73 -9.23
C LEU A 474 -27.00 -0.13 -8.01
N ALA A 475 -27.36 0.31 -6.80
CA ALA A 475 -27.15 -0.49 -5.59
C ALA A 475 -27.94 -1.81 -5.64
N THR A 476 -29.16 -1.78 -6.17
CA THR A 476 -30.00 -2.97 -6.33
C THR A 476 -29.40 -3.96 -7.31
N TRP A 477 -28.90 -3.49 -8.47
CA TRP A 477 -28.16 -4.34 -9.40
C TRP A 477 -26.82 -4.82 -8.82
N ALA A 478 -26.09 -3.97 -8.12
CA ALA A 478 -24.83 -4.36 -7.50
C ALA A 478 -25.02 -5.51 -6.50
N ARG A 479 -26.11 -5.50 -5.71
CA ARG A 479 -26.43 -6.60 -4.77
C ARG A 479 -26.65 -7.94 -5.48
N SER A 480 -27.20 -7.96 -6.69
CA SER A 480 -27.37 -9.21 -7.44
C SER A 480 -26.03 -9.79 -7.93
N PHE A 481 -25.06 -8.94 -8.26
CA PHE A 481 -23.70 -9.39 -8.60
C PHE A 481 -22.86 -9.73 -7.36
N LEU A 482 -23.08 -9.02 -6.26
CA LEU A 482 -22.34 -9.21 -5.01
C LEU A 482 -22.76 -10.45 -4.22
N SER A 483 -23.97 -10.98 -4.46
CA SER A 483 -24.41 -12.23 -3.85
C SER A 483 -23.52 -13.42 -4.23
N GLU A 484 -22.96 -13.42 -5.45
CA GLU A 484 -22.01 -14.44 -5.92
C GLU A 484 -20.66 -14.39 -5.19
N VAL A 485 -20.32 -13.23 -4.60
CA VAL A 485 -19.01 -12.96 -4.02
C VAL A 485 -19.08 -12.52 -2.56
N ASP A 486 -20.18 -12.78 -1.84
CA ASP A 486 -20.42 -12.34 -0.45
C ASP A 486 -20.05 -10.86 -0.23
N GLY A 487 -20.79 -9.96 -0.86
CA GLY A 487 -20.60 -8.51 -0.75
C GLY A 487 -21.89 -7.75 -0.44
N GLU A 488 -21.74 -6.43 -0.24
CA GLU A 488 -22.87 -5.53 -0.02
C GLU A 488 -22.73 -4.23 -0.80
N ALA A 489 -23.87 -3.58 -1.08
CA ALA A 489 -23.92 -2.26 -1.69
C ALA A 489 -24.91 -1.35 -0.97
N GLU A 490 -24.45 -0.15 -0.63
CA GLU A 490 -25.22 0.91 0.03
C GLU A 490 -25.01 2.26 -0.67
N VAL A 491 -25.93 3.19 -0.42
CA VAL A 491 -25.92 4.53 -1.01
C VAL A 491 -25.69 5.56 0.09
N VAL A 492 -24.74 6.48 -0.12
CA VAL A 492 -24.54 7.67 0.71
C VAL A 492 -25.13 8.86 -0.03
N SER A 493 -26.26 9.36 0.46
CA SER A 493 -27.08 10.38 -0.20
C SER A 493 -28.00 11.07 0.81
N PRO A 494 -28.39 12.34 0.58
CA PRO A 494 -27.90 13.23 -0.47
C PRO A 494 -26.56 13.88 -0.09
N LEU A 495 -25.66 13.98 -1.06
CA LEU A 495 -24.44 14.78 -0.96
C LEU A 495 -24.67 16.19 -1.52
N PRO A 496 -24.13 17.24 -0.86
CA PRO A 496 -24.23 18.61 -1.34
C PRO A 496 -23.41 18.80 -2.62
N THR A 497 -23.75 19.82 -3.41
CA THR A 497 -23.20 20.01 -4.76
C THR A 497 -22.76 21.44 -5.07
N GLY A 498 -22.78 22.32 -4.10
CA GLY A 498 -22.26 23.67 -4.21
C GLY A 498 -20.73 23.67 -4.42
N PRO A 499 -20.18 24.69 -5.08
CA PRO A 499 -18.75 24.79 -5.36
C PRO A 499 -17.81 24.65 -4.14
N GLY A 500 -18.23 25.16 -2.98
CA GLY A 500 -17.49 25.12 -1.71
C GLY A 500 -17.79 23.93 -0.80
N ASP A 501 -18.68 23.02 -1.21
CA ASP A 501 -19.20 21.97 -0.30
C ASP A 501 -18.27 20.76 -0.17
N VAL A 502 -17.04 20.81 -0.66
CA VAL A 502 -16.13 19.65 -0.71
C VAL A 502 -15.82 19.10 0.67
N ASP A 503 -15.63 19.99 1.65
CA ASP A 503 -15.44 19.57 3.04
C ASP A 503 -16.71 18.93 3.61
N GLU A 504 -17.88 19.50 3.33
CA GLU A 504 -19.14 18.91 3.77
C GLU A 504 -19.39 17.53 3.13
N VAL A 505 -19.09 17.36 1.84
CA VAL A 505 -19.11 16.05 1.17
C VAL A 505 -18.16 15.08 1.88
N ARG A 506 -16.91 15.49 2.12
CA ARG A 506 -15.92 14.68 2.85
C ARG A 506 -16.48 14.23 4.20
N ALA A 507 -16.99 15.17 4.98
CA ALA A 507 -17.54 14.93 6.32
C ALA A 507 -18.74 13.98 6.28
N ARG A 508 -19.70 14.16 5.35
CA ARG A 508 -20.86 13.27 5.21
C ARG A 508 -20.46 11.85 4.82
N ILE A 509 -19.50 11.69 3.91
CA ILE A 509 -18.96 10.36 3.55
C ILE A 509 -18.33 9.74 4.78
N ARG A 510 -17.46 10.47 5.49
CA ARG A 510 -16.80 9.97 6.70
C ARG A 510 -17.82 9.55 7.75
N THR A 511 -18.80 10.39 8.08
CA THR A 511 -19.87 10.06 9.03
C THR A 511 -20.65 8.82 8.62
N ALA A 512 -20.94 8.64 7.32
CA ALA A 512 -21.60 7.42 6.84
C ALA A 512 -20.71 6.17 7.01
N LEU A 513 -19.40 6.30 6.81
CA LEU A 513 -18.44 5.22 7.05
C LEU A 513 -18.26 4.92 8.56
N GLU A 514 -18.35 5.93 9.41
CA GLU A 514 -18.25 5.82 10.88
C GLU A 514 -19.52 5.33 11.56
N ALA A 515 -20.69 5.55 10.95
CA ALA A 515 -21.96 5.00 11.43
C ALA A 515 -22.00 3.47 11.38
N ALA A 516 -21.09 2.87 10.61
CA ALA A 516 -20.79 1.45 10.66
C ALA A 516 -20.35 1.04 12.08
N GLY A 517 -20.59 -0.22 12.46
CA GLY A 517 -20.23 -0.71 13.80
C GLY A 517 -18.74 -0.53 14.14
N PRO A 518 -18.37 -0.57 15.43
CA PRO A 518 -16.96 -0.51 15.83
C PRO A 518 -16.17 -1.69 15.23
N PRO A 519 -14.85 -1.54 15.06
CA PRO A 519 -13.92 -2.62 14.74
C PRO A 519 -14.25 -3.91 15.49
N THR A 520 -14.59 -4.97 14.76
CA THR A 520 -14.85 -6.31 15.33
C THR A 520 -13.77 -7.31 14.94
N GLY A 521 -13.01 -6.98 13.90
CA GLY A 521 -11.95 -7.79 13.31
C GLY A 521 -12.41 -9.03 12.57
N ARG A 522 -13.71 -9.17 12.31
CA ARG A 522 -14.29 -10.31 11.62
C ARG A 522 -14.60 -9.95 10.18
N SER A 523 -14.27 -10.85 9.26
CA SER A 523 -14.75 -10.81 7.88
C SER A 523 -16.27 -10.64 7.89
N GLY A 524 -16.75 -9.72 7.06
CA GLY A 524 -18.19 -9.51 6.91
C GLY A 524 -18.87 -8.81 8.09
N SER A 525 -18.11 -8.30 9.07
CA SER A 525 -18.69 -7.47 10.12
C SER A 525 -19.27 -6.17 9.57
N GLY A 526 -20.25 -5.60 10.26
CA GLY A 526 -20.81 -4.29 9.90
C GLY A 526 -19.85 -3.12 10.13
N SER A 527 -18.56 -3.34 10.41
CA SER A 527 -17.57 -2.29 10.59
C SER A 527 -16.83 -1.99 9.29
N LEU A 528 -16.72 -0.71 8.94
CA LEU A 528 -15.93 -0.24 7.80
C LEU A 528 -14.54 0.26 8.22
N ARG A 529 -14.21 0.23 9.51
CA ARG A 529 -12.89 0.60 10.04
C ARG A 529 -11.86 -0.55 9.99
N ASP A 530 -12.33 -1.79 9.83
CA ASP A 530 -11.49 -2.99 9.75
C ASP A 530 -11.03 -3.34 8.33
N VAL A 531 -11.48 -2.61 7.32
CA VAL A 531 -11.19 -2.90 5.90
C VAL A 531 -9.68 -2.91 5.65
N ASP A 532 -9.23 -3.82 4.79
CA ASP A 532 -7.81 -3.97 4.46
C ASP A 532 -7.41 -3.20 3.19
N GLU A 533 -8.40 -2.80 2.39
CA GLU A 533 -8.18 -2.02 1.19
C GLU A 533 -9.37 -1.09 0.89
N VAL A 534 -9.06 0.11 0.43
CA VAL A 534 -9.99 1.12 -0.10
C VAL A 534 -9.70 1.31 -1.58
N ILE A 535 -10.74 1.23 -2.41
CA ILE A 535 -10.69 1.47 -3.85
C ILE A 535 -11.56 2.69 -4.17
N LEU A 536 -10.96 3.71 -4.77
CA LEU A 536 -11.67 4.88 -5.27
C LEU A 536 -11.92 4.72 -6.77
N ILE A 537 -13.19 4.73 -7.18
CA ILE A 537 -13.57 4.73 -8.59
C ILE A 537 -13.88 6.16 -9.00
N ILE A 538 -12.92 6.77 -9.69
CA ILE A 538 -13.09 8.10 -10.27
C ILE A 538 -13.82 7.94 -11.59
N ASN A 539 -15.01 8.52 -11.68
CA ASN A 539 -15.85 8.48 -12.85
C ASN A 539 -16.42 9.87 -13.17
N PRO A 540 -16.91 10.09 -14.40
CA PRO A 540 -17.72 11.25 -14.75
C PRO A 540 -18.82 11.52 -13.72
N GLY A 541 -18.80 12.70 -13.12
CA GLY A 541 -19.68 13.09 -12.02
C GLY A 541 -19.52 14.57 -11.68
N LYS A 542 -20.28 15.06 -10.69
CA LYS A 542 -20.09 16.42 -10.20
C LYS A 542 -18.70 16.54 -9.54
N PRO A 543 -17.83 17.49 -9.96
CA PRO A 543 -16.47 17.59 -9.46
C PRO A 543 -16.36 17.70 -7.93
N VAL A 544 -17.25 18.46 -7.29
CA VAL A 544 -17.32 18.60 -5.82
C VAL A 544 -17.48 17.24 -5.11
N ILE A 545 -18.34 16.35 -5.62
CA ILE A 545 -18.52 15.00 -5.07
C ILE A 545 -17.26 14.16 -5.33
N GLY A 546 -16.68 14.27 -6.53
CA GLY A 546 -15.45 13.55 -6.88
C GLY A 546 -14.26 13.94 -5.99
N HIS A 547 -14.03 15.22 -5.76
CA HIS A 547 -12.98 15.72 -4.88
C HIS A 547 -13.24 15.39 -3.40
N GLY A 548 -14.49 15.51 -2.93
CA GLY A 548 -14.88 15.12 -1.57
C GLY A 548 -14.70 13.61 -1.32
N MET A 549 -15.00 12.78 -2.31
CA MET A 549 -14.71 11.33 -2.29
C MET A 549 -13.21 11.04 -2.23
N ILE A 550 -12.39 11.77 -2.99
CA ILE A 550 -10.93 11.63 -2.94
C ILE A 550 -10.41 11.96 -1.53
N ALA A 551 -10.82 13.10 -0.97
CA ALA A 551 -10.42 13.52 0.38
C ALA A 551 -10.85 12.48 1.44
N ALA A 552 -12.13 12.11 1.46
CA ALA A 552 -12.65 11.12 2.41
C ALA A 552 -12.01 9.74 2.24
N GLY A 553 -11.76 9.31 1.00
CA GLY A 553 -11.13 8.03 0.70
C GLY A 553 -9.69 7.95 1.19
N VAL A 554 -8.91 9.03 1.00
CA VAL A 554 -7.54 9.11 1.51
C VAL A 554 -7.55 9.15 3.04
N GLU A 555 -8.33 10.02 3.65
CA GLU A 555 -8.46 10.14 5.11
C GLU A 555 -8.90 8.81 5.74
N TRP A 556 -9.86 8.11 5.13
CA TRP A 556 -10.32 6.81 5.59
C TRP A 556 -9.24 5.74 5.47
N SER A 557 -8.46 5.74 4.39
CA SER A 557 -7.33 4.81 4.26
C SER A 557 -6.24 5.05 5.31
N LEU A 558 -6.04 6.30 5.74
CA LEU A 558 -5.12 6.65 6.82
C LEU A 558 -5.69 6.20 8.18
N THR A 559 -6.98 6.43 8.41
CA THR A 559 -7.70 6.04 9.64
C THR A 559 -7.80 4.53 9.81
N ALA A 560 -8.11 3.80 8.74
CA ALA A 560 -8.12 2.34 8.73
C ALA A 560 -6.69 1.75 8.61
N ALA A 561 -5.67 2.57 8.40
CA ALA A 561 -4.27 2.16 8.19
C ALA A 561 -4.09 1.08 7.11
N CYS A 562 -4.71 1.29 5.94
CA CYS A 562 -4.88 0.24 4.94
C CYS A 562 -4.48 0.67 3.52
N ILE A 563 -4.61 -0.26 2.56
CA ILE A 563 -4.23 -0.03 1.16
C ILE A 563 -5.21 0.96 0.49
N LEU A 564 -4.72 1.90 -0.32
CA LEU A 564 -5.55 2.78 -1.17
C LEU A 564 -5.21 2.53 -2.63
N ARG A 565 -6.22 2.23 -3.43
CA ARG A 565 -6.13 2.13 -4.90
C ARG A 565 -7.09 3.10 -5.56
N VAL A 566 -6.74 3.48 -6.78
CA VAL A 566 -7.56 4.35 -7.62
C VAL A 566 -7.85 3.62 -8.91
N GLY A 567 -9.10 3.62 -9.35
CA GLY A 567 -9.51 3.21 -10.67
C GLY A 567 -10.22 4.36 -11.36
N GLU A 568 -10.04 4.43 -12.67
CA GLU A 568 -10.78 5.33 -13.53
C GLU A 568 -11.83 4.53 -14.28
N LEU A 569 -13.11 4.89 -14.11
CA LEU A 569 -14.20 4.34 -14.88
C LEU A 569 -14.62 5.36 -15.95
N SER A 570 -14.38 4.98 -17.19
CA SER A 570 -14.57 5.82 -18.39
C SER A 570 -15.41 5.05 -19.41
N ARG A 571 -15.68 5.65 -20.57
CA ARG A 571 -16.37 4.98 -21.68
C ARG A 571 -15.58 5.12 -22.97
N ASP A 572 -15.28 4.00 -23.63
CA ASP A 572 -14.71 4.01 -24.97
C ASP A 572 -15.76 4.44 -25.99
N ARG A 573 -15.39 5.40 -26.84
CA ARG A 573 -16.28 6.03 -27.85
C ARG A 573 -17.66 6.42 -27.29
N GLY A 574 -17.76 6.68 -25.99
CA GLY A 574 -19.01 7.04 -25.29
C GLY A 574 -19.99 5.89 -25.00
N VAL A 575 -19.64 4.64 -25.33
CA VAL A 575 -20.56 3.49 -25.28
C VAL A 575 -20.07 2.39 -24.33
N GLN A 576 -18.86 1.87 -24.51
CA GLN A 576 -18.39 0.69 -23.78
C GLN A 576 -17.69 1.11 -22.48
N PRO A 577 -18.13 0.66 -21.29
CA PRO A 577 -17.46 1.05 -20.04
C PRO A 577 -16.05 0.46 -19.97
N ILE A 578 -15.04 1.29 -19.74
CA ILE A 578 -13.66 0.83 -19.49
C ILE A 578 -13.27 1.21 -18.07
N LEU A 579 -12.89 0.20 -17.30
CA LEU A 579 -12.22 0.39 -16.02
C LEU A 579 -10.71 0.32 -16.22
N ARG A 580 -10.04 1.46 -16.05
CA ARG A 580 -8.58 1.56 -16.09
C ARG A 580 -8.07 1.63 -14.66
N LYS A 581 -7.27 0.66 -14.24
CA LYS A 581 -6.65 0.66 -12.91
C LYS A 581 -5.63 1.81 -12.86
N GLY A 582 -5.88 2.76 -11.98
CA GLY A 582 -5.03 3.93 -11.77
C GLY A 582 -3.82 3.62 -10.89
N GLY A 583 -2.93 4.61 -10.76
CA GLY A 583 -1.74 4.53 -9.93
C GLY A 583 -2.01 4.74 -8.44
N ARG A 584 -0.93 4.77 -7.65
CA ARG A 584 -0.95 5.03 -6.19
C ARG A 584 -0.61 6.49 -5.85
N VAL A 585 -0.73 7.42 -6.80
CA VAL A 585 -0.27 8.81 -6.65
C VAL A 585 -0.94 9.53 -5.47
N LEU A 586 -2.23 9.28 -5.23
CA LEU A 586 -2.97 9.87 -4.10
C LEU A 586 -2.36 9.55 -2.72
N ARG A 587 -1.49 8.53 -2.60
CA ARG A 587 -0.76 8.23 -1.36
C ARG A 587 0.20 9.34 -0.94
N ARG A 588 0.59 10.23 -1.86
CA ARG A 588 1.38 11.43 -1.55
C ARG A 588 0.67 12.39 -0.60
N LEU A 589 -0.66 12.30 -0.47
CA LEU A 589 -1.46 13.12 0.44
C LEU A 589 -1.36 12.69 1.92
N GLY A 590 -0.42 11.82 2.29
CA GLY A 590 -0.10 11.56 3.71
C GLY A 590 0.39 10.16 4.05
N ALA A 591 0.23 9.17 3.17
CA ALA A 591 0.59 7.78 3.48
C ALA A 591 2.09 7.49 3.30
N ASP A 592 2.75 8.16 2.35
CA ASP A 592 4.16 7.90 2.02
C ASP A 592 5.10 8.01 3.23
N PRO A 593 5.02 9.07 4.08
CA PRO A 593 5.88 9.17 5.25
C PRO A 593 5.60 8.10 6.31
N LEU A 594 4.32 7.73 6.51
CA LEU A 594 3.92 6.69 7.46
C LEU A 594 4.48 5.33 7.03
N VAL A 595 4.30 4.98 5.76
CA VAL A 595 4.85 3.77 5.15
C VAL A 595 6.39 3.76 5.22
N ALA A 596 7.04 4.89 4.95
CA ALA A 596 8.49 5.00 5.05
C ALA A 596 8.97 4.81 6.50
N ARG A 597 8.26 5.36 7.50
CA ARG A 597 8.56 5.17 8.92
C ARG A 597 8.44 3.71 9.35
N LEU A 598 7.37 3.02 8.94
CA LEU A 598 7.19 1.60 9.20
C LEU A 598 8.26 0.74 8.52
N ALA A 599 8.53 1.02 7.23
CA ALA A 599 9.55 0.29 6.47
C ALA A 599 10.94 0.48 7.09
N LYS A 600 11.23 1.67 7.60
CA LYS A 600 12.44 1.97 8.36
C LYS A 600 12.49 1.12 9.64
N GLY A 601 11.44 1.08 10.44
CA GLY A 601 11.37 0.23 11.64
C GLY A 601 11.61 -1.26 11.35
N ALA A 602 11.08 -1.75 10.23
CA ALA A 602 11.33 -3.12 9.77
C ALA A 602 12.81 -3.34 9.39
N LEU A 603 13.42 -2.38 8.69
CA LEU A 603 14.84 -2.45 8.33
C LEU A 603 15.79 -2.37 9.53
N GLN A 604 15.43 -1.74 10.65
CA GLN A 604 16.26 -1.79 11.88
C GLN A 604 16.50 -3.23 12.35
N ARG A 605 15.55 -4.11 12.04
CA ARG A 605 15.56 -5.52 12.41
C ARG A 605 15.99 -6.43 11.27
N LEU A 606 16.48 -5.85 10.16
CA LEU A 606 16.79 -6.54 8.90
C LEU A 606 15.59 -7.35 8.33
N ASP A 607 14.37 -6.92 8.64
CA ASP A 607 13.13 -7.46 8.09
C ASP A 607 12.80 -6.80 6.74
N VAL A 608 13.64 -7.11 5.76
CA VAL A 608 13.61 -6.48 4.44
C VAL A 608 12.31 -6.80 3.68
N LEU A 609 11.68 -7.94 3.95
CA LEU A 609 10.43 -8.34 3.30
C LEU A 609 9.23 -7.56 3.81
N THR A 610 9.09 -7.38 5.13
CA THR A 610 8.04 -6.50 5.66
C THR A 610 8.26 -5.06 5.19
N ALA A 611 9.51 -4.58 5.14
CA ALA A 611 9.82 -3.28 4.55
C ALA A 611 9.34 -3.17 3.09
N LEU A 612 9.61 -4.18 2.24
CA LEU A 612 9.11 -4.23 0.86
C LEU A 612 7.60 -4.19 0.76
N ARG A 613 6.90 -5.01 1.56
CA ARG A 613 5.43 -5.08 1.56
C ARG A 613 4.81 -3.75 1.99
N LEU A 614 5.43 -3.05 2.93
CA LEU A 614 5.00 -1.71 3.32
C LEU A 614 5.21 -0.73 2.17
N LEU A 615 6.39 -0.71 1.55
CA LEU A 615 6.70 0.18 0.42
C LEU A 615 5.82 -0.06 -0.81
N GLU A 616 5.31 -1.28 -1.01
CA GLU A 616 4.28 -1.57 -2.02
C GLU A 616 2.96 -0.81 -1.81
N GLN A 617 2.73 -0.27 -0.62
CA GLN A 617 1.53 0.52 -0.30
C GLN A 617 1.71 2.01 -0.58
N GLY A 618 2.95 2.48 -0.79
CA GLY A 618 3.28 3.87 -1.05
C GLY A 618 3.07 4.30 -2.51
N SER A 619 3.21 5.60 -2.75
CA SER A 619 3.15 6.20 -4.08
C SER A 619 4.39 5.86 -4.94
N PRO A 620 4.40 6.20 -6.23
CA PRO A 620 5.60 6.05 -7.06
C PRO A 620 6.85 6.77 -6.51
N ARG A 621 6.69 7.74 -5.58
CA ARG A 621 7.81 8.41 -4.89
C ARG A 621 8.71 7.41 -4.16
N VAL A 622 8.16 6.30 -3.67
CA VAL A 622 8.93 5.29 -2.92
C VAL A 622 9.44 4.15 -3.80
N ASP A 623 9.23 4.17 -5.12
CA ASP A 623 9.62 3.05 -5.99
C ASP A 623 11.15 2.85 -6.04
N SER A 624 11.93 3.93 -6.05
CA SER A 624 13.40 3.84 -6.06
C SER A 624 13.93 3.14 -4.80
N VAL A 625 13.41 3.51 -3.63
CA VAL A 625 13.78 2.89 -2.35
C VAL A 625 13.23 1.47 -2.24
N ARG A 626 12.04 1.18 -2.79
CA ARG A 626 11.48 -0.17 -2.89
C ARG A 626 12.38 -1.08 -3.73
N GLU A 627 12.83 -0.62 -4.89
CA GLU A 627 13.76 -1.37 -5.74
C GLU A 627 15.13 -1.60 -5.08
N ALA A 628 15.65 -0.58 -4.39
CA ALA A 628 16.89 -0.72 -3.63
C ALA A 628 16.74 -1.72 -2.47
N THR A 629 15.60 -1.68 -1.77
CA THR A 629 15.24 -2.65 -0.73
C THR A 629 15.11 -4.06 -1.32
N ALA A 630 14.59 -4.21 -2.54
CA ALA A 630 14.47 -5.51 -3.22
C ALA A 630 15.84 -6.07 -3.62
N ARG A 631 16.77 -5.20 -4.03
CA ARG A 631 18.18 -5.58 -4.24
C ARG A 631 18.84 -6.03 -2.93
N LEU A 632 18.66 -5.27 -1.85
CA LEU A 632 19.16 -5.64 -0.52
C LEU A 632 18.62 -7.01 -0.08
N HIS A 633 17.31 -7.25 -0.26
CA HIS A 633 16.69 -8.54 0.03
C HIS A 633 17.35 -9.70 -0.75
N ARG A 634 17.52 -9.55 -2.06
CA ARG A 634 18.17 -10.57 -2.89
C ARG A 634 19.59 -10.87 -2.42
N HIS A 635 20.36 -9.84 -2.08
CA HIS A 635 21.72 -10.05 -1.59
C HIS A 635 21.77 -10.65 -0.18
N LEU A 636 20.80 -10.35 0.69
CA LEU A 636 20.77 -10.85 2.07
C LEU A 636 20.18 -12.25 2.22
N TYR A 637 19.12 -12.58 1.48
CA TYR A 637 18.37 -13.83 1.67
C TYR A 637 18.26 -14.69 0.40
N GLY A 638 18.50 -14.12 -0.79
CA GLY A 638 18.35 -14.82 -2.07
C GLY A 638 19.44 -15.87 -2.33
N ASP A 639 19.12 -16.82 -3.21
CA ASP A 639 20.08 -17.76 -3.79
C ASP A 639 20.87 -17.06 -4.92
N PRO A 640 22.21 -17.01 -4.87
CA PRO A 640 23.01 -16.27 -5.84
C PRO A 640 23.14 -16.92 -7.24
N ASP A 641 22.37 -17.97 -7.57
CA ASP A 641 22.48 -18.82 -8.78
C ASP A 641 23.50 -19.96 -8.62
N PRO A 642 23.16 -21.22 -8.98
CA PRO A 642 24.09 -22.35 -8.97
C PRO A 642 25.43 -22.12 -9.69
N ALA A 643 25.48 -21.23 -10.68
CA ALA A 643 26.69 -20.89 -11.42
C ALA A 643 27.73 -20.10 -10.59
N VAL A 644 27.33 -19.50 -9.47
CA VAL A 644 28.24 -18.76 -8.58
C VAL A 644 29.13 -19.72 -7.80
N ASP A 645 30.44 -19.57 -7.97
CA ASP A 645 31.44 -20.41 -7.33
C ASP A 645 31.48 -20.26 -5.79
N LEU A 646 32.18 -21.19 -5.13
CA LEU A 646 32.27 -21.23 -3.67
C LEU A 646 32.99 -20.00 -3.09
N ALA A 647 33.94 -19.39 -3.81
CA ALA A 647 34.70 -18.24 -3.33
C ALA A 647 33.84 -16.97 -3.31
N ALA A 648 33.04 -16.75 -4.35
CA ALA A 648 32.04 -15.69 -4.41
C ALA A 648 30.94 -15.90 -3.36
N ARG A 649 30.46 -17.14 -3.16
CA ARG A 649 29.51 -17.47 -2.08
C ARG A 649 30.09 -17.16 -0.69
N ARG A 650 31.37 -17.46 -0.44
CA ARG A 650 32.06 -17.09 0.82
C ARG A 650 32.19 -15.58 1.00
N THR A 651 32.47 -14.84 -0.07
CA THR A 651 32.51 -13.37 -0.05
C THR A 651 31.13 -12.79 0.33
N LEU A 652 30.06 -13.28 -0.29
CA LEU A 652 28.71 -12.86 0.05
C LEU A 652 28.33 -13.25 1.50
N ALA A 653 28.77 -14.42 1.98
CA ALA A 653 28.58 -14.83 3.37
C ALA A 653 29.23 -13.84 4.36
N ARG A 654 30.46 -13.42 4.08
CA ARG A 654 31.17 -12.40 4.88
C ARG A 654 30.41 -11.06 4.89
N GLN A 655 29.92 -10.62 3.73
CA GLN A 655 29.10 -9.40 3.62
C GLN A 655 27.79 -9.50 4.42
N ARG A 656 27.10 -10.65 4.38
CA ARG A 656 25.88 -10.89 5.17
C ARG A 656 26.17 -10.83 6.67
N LEU A 657 27.23 -11.50 7.13
CA LEU A 657 27.64 -11.48 8.55
C LEU A 657 28.11 -10.09 9.01
N TYR A 658 28.82 -9.36 8.15
CA TYR A 658 29.24 -7.99 8.43
C TYR A 658 28.02 -7.07 8.62
N LEU A 659 27.04 -7.13 7.70
CA LEU A 659 25.78 -6.39 7.84
C LEU A 659 25.09 -6.71 9.18
N VAL A 660 24.92 -7.99 9.53
CA VAL A 660 24.30 -8.43 10.79
C VAL A 660 25.05 -7.85 12.00
N THR A 661 26.38 -7.86 11.96
CA THR A 661 27.22 -7.29 13.02
C THR A 661 26.97 -5.79 13.20
N ARG A 662 26.87 -5.04 12.09
CA ARG A 662 26.69 -3.58 12.14
C ARG A 662 25.29 -3.18 12.60
N VAL A 663 24.26 -3.85 12.10
CA VAL A 663 22.86 -3.45 12.32
C VAL A 663 22.28 -4.03 13.62
N LEU A 664 22.61 -5.27 13.97
CA LEU A 664 22.02 -5.99 15.11
C LEU A 664 22.94 -6.11 16.33
N SER A 665 23.98 -5.27 16.43
CA SER A 665 24.94 -5.30 17.54
C SER A 665 24.30 -5.17 18.93
N ALA A 666 23.16 -4.48 19.03
CA ALA A 666 22.41 -4.30 20.26
C ALA A 666 21.47 -5.45 20.61
N GLU A 667 21.28 -6.41 19.69
CA GLU A 667 20.21 -7.42 19.71
C GLU A 667 20.79 -8.84 19.53
N PRO A 668 21.34 -9.46 20.61
CA PRO A 668 22.10 -10.71 20.52
C PRO A 668 21.33 -11.88 19.91
N TRP A 669 20.06 -12.05 20.27
CA TRP A 669 19.23 -13.15 19.74
C TRP A 669 18.91 -12.99 18.26
N PRO A 670 18.37 -11.84 17.80
CA PRO A 670 18.23 -11.55 16.37
C PRO A 670 19.53 -11.73 15.58
N ALA A 671 20.65 -11.23 16.11
CA ALA A 671 21.95 -11.34 15.45
C ALA A 671 22.37 -12.81 15.23
N CYS A 672 22.26 -13.67 16.26
CA CYS A 672 22.55 -15.10 16.12
C CYS A 672 21.64 -15.79 15.10
N HIS A 673 20.33 -15.48 15.16
CA HIS A 673 19.36 -16.09 14.28
C HIS A 673 19.64 -15.73 12.82
N LEU A 674 19.71 -14.44 12.50
CA LEU A 674 19.95 -13.99 11.12
C LEU A 674 21.34 -14.33 10.61
N ALA A 675 22.38 -14.39 11.46
CA ALA A 675 23.71 -14.82 11.04
C ALA A 675 23.72 -16.23 10.45
N ILE A 676 22.84 -17.12 10.90
CA ILE A 676 22.75 -18.50 10.40
C ILE A 676 21.72 -18.62 9.29
N GLU A 677 20.51 -18.07 9.48
CA GLU A 677 19.43 -18.17 8.49
C GLU A 677 19.72 -17.37 7.21
N SER A 678 20.57 -16.34 7.28
CA SER A 678 21.06 -15.67 6.06
C SER A 678 22.10 -16.49 5.29
N LEU A 679 22.61 -17.61 5.82
CA LEU A 679 23.61 -18.44 5.14
C LEU A 679 23.06 -19.76 4.62
N ARG A 680 22.03 -20.31 5.24
CA ARG A 680 21.47 -21.63 4.87
C ARG A 680 19.95 -21.57 4.68
N PRO A 681 19.38 -22.42 3.82
CA PRO A 681 20.05 -23.18 2.77
C PRO A 681 20.30 -22.33 1.50
N SER A 682 19.89 -21.05 1.49
CA SER A 682 19.88 -20.23 0.27
C SER A 682 21.28 -19.93 -0.27
N LEU A 683 22.28 -19.72 0.60
CA LEU A 683 23.66 -19.46 0.16
C LEU A 683 24.51 -20.73 0.11
N PHE A 684 24.36 -21.60 1.11
CA PHE A 684 25.02 -22.90 1.15
C PHE A 684 23.98 -24.00 1.31
N ASP A 685 23.99 -24.96 0.39
CA ASP A 685 23.21 -26.18 0.58
C ASP A 685 23.63 -26.91 1.88
N TRP A 686 22.80 -27.87 2.28
CA TRP A 686 23.01 -28.54 3.56
C TRP A 686 24.37 -29.25 3.67
N GLN A 687 24.83 -29.89 2.60
CA GLN A 687 26.08 -30.64 2.60
C GLN A 687 27.28 -29.70 2.75
N THR A 688 27.28 -28.61 1.99
CA THR A 688 28.28 -27.54 2.04
C THR A 688 28.28 -26.85 3.40
N TRP A 689 27.09 -26.56 3.95
CA TRP A 689 26.93 -25.96 5.27
C TRP A 689 27.56 -26.82 6.38
N GLN A 690 27.34 -28.15 6.38
CA GLN A 690 27.96 -29.03 7.37
C GLN A 690 29.48 -29.03 7.25
N HIS A 691 30.02 -29.00 6.03
CA HIS A 691 31.47 -28.93 5.82
C HIS A 691 32.06 -27.62 6.36
N ILE A 692 31.46 -26.47 6.05
CA ILE A 692 31.89 -25.15 6.55
C ILE A 692 31.85 -25.10 8.09
N LYS A 693 30.80 -25.65 8.70
CA LYS A 693 30.72 -25.72 10.17
C LYS A 693 31.72 -26.65 10.82
N ALA A 694 32.15 -27.70 10.12
CA ALA A 694 33.18 -28.59 10.64
C ALA A 694 34.51 -27.83 10.80
N THR A 695 34.75 -26.84 9.95
CA THR A 695 35.99 -26.04 9.95
C THR A 695 35.89 -24.69 10.65
N SER A 696 34.70 -24.13 10.90
CA SER A 696 34.51 -22.90 11.69
C SER A 696 33.88 -23.17 13.07
N PRO A 697 34.66 -23.07 14.17
CA PRO A 697 34.13 -23.15 15.53
C PRO A 697 33.13 -22.01 15.83
N ALA A 698 33.36 -20.82 15.27
CA ALA A 698 32.50 -19.67 15.50
C ALA A 698 31.10 -19.87 14.90
N LEU A 699 30.99 -20.36 13.66
CA LEU A 699 29.70 -20.68 13.04
C LEU A 699 28.99 -21.82 13.75
N ARG A 700 29.73 -22.81 14.26
CA ARG A 700 29.16 -23.89 15.07
C ARG A 700 28.53 -23.37 16.36
N GLU A 701 29.22 -22.46 17.03
CA GLU A 701 28.72 -21.85 18.26
C GLU A 701 27.55 -20.89 18.00
N LEU A 702 27.62 -20.09 16.93
CA LEU A 702 26.49 -19.25 16.50
C LEU A 702 25.26 -20.11 16.17
N GLU A 703 25.41 -21.26 15.51
CA GLU A 703 24.28 -22.17 15.28
C GLU A 703 23.76 -22.77 16.59
N ARG A 704 24.64 -23.12 17.55
CA ARG A 704 24.23 -23.58 18.87
C ARG A 704 23.39 -22.52 19.60
N LEU A 705 23.83 -21.25 19.55
CA LEU A 705 23.13 -20.12 20.15
C LEU A 705 21.83 -19.78 19.39
N ARG A 706 21.83 -19.75 18.06
CA ARG A 706 20.60 -19.66 17.24
C ARG A 706 19.62 -20.74 17.66
N ASN A 707 20.10 -21.98 17.76
CA ASN A 707 19.28 -23.10 18.19
C ASN A 707 18.83 -22.95 19.63
N ALA A 708 19.48 -22.17 20.48
CA ALA A 708 19.08 -21.81 21.85
C ALA A 708 18.13 -20.58 21.93
N SER A 709 18.03 -19.76 20.88
CA SER A 709 17.19 -18.55 20.83
C SER A 709 15.66 -18.83 20.79
N PRO A 710 14.83 -17.85 21.21
CA PRO A 710 13.35 -17.92 21.07
C PRO A 710 12.85 -18.03 19.62
N TYR A 711 13.60 -17.51 18.65
CA TYR A 711 13.25 -17.49 17.22
C TYR A 711 13.28 -18.85 16.51
N ALA A 712 13.84 -19.87 17.16
CA ALA A 712 14.18 -21.15 16.55
C ALA A 712 13.34 -22.31 17.12
N HIS A 713 13.99 -23.40 17.50
CA HIS A 713 13.42 -24.64 18.05
C HIS A 713 12.78 -24.51 19.44
N LEU A 714 12.14 -23.38 19.76
CA LEU A 714 11.64 -23.06 21.09
C LEU A 714 10.74 -24.18 21.65
N LEU A 715 9.79 -24.67 20.86
CA LEU A 715 8.90 -25.76 21.25
C LEU A 715 9.60 -27.14 21.32
N ASP A 716 10.60 -27.40 20.48
CA ASP A 716 11.38 -28.66 20.55
C ASP A 716 12.24 -28.72 21.82
N LYS A 717 12.69 -27.57 22.34
CA LYS A 717 13.43 -27.48 23.61
C LYS A 717 12.54 -27.75 24.81
N LEU A 718 11.30 -27.29 24.77
CA LEU A 718 10.39 -27.33 25.91
C LEU A 718 9.76 -28.70 26.13
N ARG A 719 9.74 -29.55 25.10
CA ARG A 719 9.51 -31.00 25.27
C ARG A 719 10.67 -31.72 25.98
N GLN A 720 11.87 -31.12 26.02
CA GLN A 720 13.09 -31.75 26.53
C GLN A 720 13.61 -31.14 27.84
N ARG A 721 13.23 -29.91 28.22
CA ARG A 721 13.71 -29.23 29.44
C ARG A 721 12.53 -28.71 30.26
N ARG A 722 12.36 -29.29 31.46
CA ARG A 722 11.48 -28.76 32.51
C ARG A 722 12.09 -27.57 33.27
N ASP A 723 13.40 -27.35 33.17
CA ASP A 723 14.10 -26.41 34.04
C ASP A 723 15.03 -25.42 33.28
N ALA A 724 15.00 -24.17 33.77
CA ALA A 724 15.80 -22.97 33.46
C ALA A 724 15.53 -22.21 32.14
N ALA A 725 15.18 -20.93 32.31
CA ALA A 725 15.19 -19.92 31.25
C ALA A 725 16.63 -19.72 30.73
N VAL A 726 16.83 -19.82 29.42
CA VAL A 726 18.15 -19.57 28.79
C VAL A 726 18.32 -18.07 28.63
N LEU A 727 19.26 -17.49 29.37
CA LEU A 727 19.60 -16.08 29.26
C LEU A 727 20.19 -15.76 27.86
N PRO A 728 19.95 -14.55 27.33
CA PRO A 728 20.57 -14.12 26.09
C PRO A 728 22.10 -14.09 26.22
N PRO A 729 22.84 -14.47 25.16
CA PRO A 729 24.28 -14.29 25.12
C PRO A 729 24.63 -12.79 25.21
N THR A 730 25.80 -12.47 25.74
CA THR A 730 26.23 -11.07 25.85
C THR A 730 26.51 -10.47 24.47
N LYS A 731 26.23 -9.18 24.30
CA LYS A 731 26.51 -8.44 23.05
C LYS A 731 27.97 -8.61 22.59
N HIS A 732 28.90 -8.53 23.54
CA HIS A 732 30.33 -8.69 23.28
C HIS A 732 30.67 -10.10 22.76
N HIS A 733 30.09 -11.14 23.35
CA HIS A 733 30.32 -12.52 22.92
C HIS A 733 29.84 -12.73 21.47
N ILE A 734 28.65 -12.21 21.12
CA ILE A 734 28.14 -12.32 19.75
C ILE A 734 29.00 -11.56 18.75
N ALA A 735 29.42 -10.34 19.09
CA ALA A 735 30.33 -9.56 18.24
C ALA A 735 31.64 -10.31 17.96
N GLN A 736 32.24 -10.94 18.99
CA GLN A 736 33.44 -11.77 18.82
C GLN A 736 33.19 -12.98 17.91
N LEU A 737 32.07 -13.68 18.10
CA LEU A 737 31.72 -14.83 17.28
C LEU A 737 31.51 -14.45 15.81
N LEU A 738 30.81 -13.35 15.54
CA LEU A 738 30.60 -12.86 14.18
C LEU A 738 31.91 -12.45 13.51
N ALA A 739 32.77 -11.71 14.21
CA ALA A 739 34.09 -11.33 13.69
C ALA A 739 34.95 -12.56 13.36
N ARG A 740 34.96 -13.58 14.24
CA ARG A 740 35.66 -14.84 14.01
C ARG A 740 35.05 -15.64 12.87
N ALA A 741 33.73 -15.71 12.77
CA ALA A 741 33.05 -16.39 11.66
C ALA A 741 33.38 -15.75 10.30
N ILE A 742 33.47 -14.41 10.24
CA ILE A 742 33.92 -13.69 9.03
C ILE A 742 35.37 -14.09 8.67
N ALA A 743 36.27 -14.14 9.66
CA ALA A 743 37.65 -14.55 9.44
C ALA A 743 37.77 -16.03 8.99
N ASP A 744 37.04 -16.93 9.64
CA ASP A 744 37.04 -18.38 9.38
C ASP A 744 36.54 -18.72 7.95
N LEU A 745 35.64 -17.90 7.38
CA LEU A 745 35.10 -18.12 6.03
C LEU A 745 36.14 -17.91 4.91
N GLY A 746 37.23 -17.19 5.18
CA GLY A 746 38.33 -16.95 4.23
C GLY A 746 37.92 -16.16 2.97
N GLY A 747 38.72 -16.27 1.91
CA GLY A 747 38.51 -15.63 0.60
C GLY A 747 39.75 -14.88 0.10
N ASN A 748 39.95 -14.84 -1.22
CA ASN A 748 41.09 -14.14 -1.84
C ASN A 748 40.99 -12.64 -1.54
N ASP A 749 42.04 -12.14 -0.90
CA ASP A 749 42.29 -10.76 -0.48
C ASP A 749 41.33 -10.13 0.53
N HIS A 750 41.92 -9.61 1.60
CA HIS A 750 41.35 -8.60 2.50
C HIS A 750 41.12 -7.25 1.79
N THR A 751 40.68 -7.25 0.52
CA THR A 751 40.19 -6.01 -0.11
C THR A 751 38.94 -5.61 0.66
N GLY A 752 38.95 -4.49 1.36
CA GLY A 752 37.85 -4.01 2.23
C GLY A 752 36.52 -3.82 1.51
N LYS A 753 35.85 -4.92 1.14
CA LYS A 753 34.57 -5.00 0.41
C LYS A 753 33.50 -5.77 1.19
N ASP A 754 33.78 -6.17 2.44
CA ASP A 754 32.78 -6.80 3.32
C ASP A 754 31.66 -5.80 3.69
N ASP A 755 31.92 -4.51 3.57
CA ASP A 755 30.99 -3.42 3.84
C ASP A 755 30.02 -3.12 2.69
N ALA A 756 30.20 -3.71 1.49
CA ALA A 756 29.39 -3.37 0.32
C ALA A 756 27.88 -3.52 0.57
N LEU A 757 27.47 -4.57 1.26
CA LEU A 757 26.06 -4.80 1.62
C LEU A 757 25.58 -3.84 2.71
N PHE A 758 26.44 -3.48 3.66
CA PHE A 758 26.16 -2.47 4.68
C PHE A 758 26.01 -1.07 4.06
N LEU A 759 26.83 -0.70 3.08
CA LEU A 759 26.68 0.56 2.34
C LEU A 759 25.37 0.61 1.53
N GLN A 760 24.91 -0.52 0.98
CA GLN A 760 23.58 -0.60 0.36
C GLN A 760 22.47 -0.38 1.39
N TYR A 761 22.58 -1.01 2.57
CA TYR A 761 21.65 -0.81 3.68
C TYR A 761 21.59 0.67 4.12
N GLU A 762 22.73 1.31 4.35
CA GLU A 762 22.82 2.71 4.78
C GLU A 762 22.14 3.67 3.78
N ARG A 763 22.31 3.43 2.47
CA ARG A 763 21.63 4.23 1.44
C ARG A 763 20.11 4.10 1.51
N VAL A 764 19.60 2.86 1.65
CA VAL A 764 18.15 2.62 1.79
C VAL A 764 17.64 3.25 3.08
N TRP A 765 18.38 3.07 4.18
CA TRP A 765 18.06 3.63 5.49
C TRP A 765 17.94 5.16 5.46
N ALA A 766 18.93 5.85 4.87
CA ALA A 766 18.94 7.30 4.74
C ALA A 766 17.79 7.81 3.85
N GLU A 767 17.46 7.10 2.78
CA GLU A 767 16.33 7.44 1.91
C GLU A 767 14.99 7.34 2.66
N LEU A 768 14.76 6.23 3.37
CA LEU A 768 13.57 6.06 4.20
C LEU A 768 13.50 7.10 5.32
N HIS A 769 14.64 7.46 5.92
CA HIS A 769 14.70 8.51 6.93
C HIS A 769 14.22 9.84 6.35
N ARG A 770 14.68 10.21 5.14
CA ARG A 770 14.28 11.45 4.47
C ARG A 770 12.80 11.46 4.12
N LEU A 771 12.28 10.34 3.63
CA LEU A 771 10.85 10.18 3.31
C LEU A 771 9.97 10.19 4.56
N ALA A 772 10.42 9.60 5.67
CA ALA A 772 9.68 9.62 6.93
C ALA A 772 9.68 11.02 7.57
N ALA A 773 10.75 11.80 7.37
CA ALA A 773 10.87 13.16 7.90
C ALA A 773 10.06 14.21 7.12
N SER A 774 9.45 13.85 5.98
CA SER A 774 8.60 14.77 5.21
C SER A 774 7.16 14.84 5.72
N LEU A 775 6.90 14.40 6.96
CA LEU A 775 5.68 14.76 7.69
C LEU A 775 5.82 16.22 8.14
N PRO A 776 4.92 17.12 7.72
CA PRO A 776 4.87 18.47 8.28
C PRO A 776 4.52 18.45 9.78
#